data_AF-A0A2D0N1G0-F1
#
_entry.id   AF-A0A2D0N1G0-F1
#
_cell.length_a   1.000
_cell.length_b   1.000
_cell.length_c   1.000
_cell.angle_alpha   90.00
_cell.angle_beta   90.00
_cell.angle_gamma   90.00
#
_symmetry.space_group_name_H-M   'P 1'
#
loop_
_entity.id
_entity.type
_entity.pdbx_description
1 polymer ?
#
loop_
_entity_poly.entity_id
_entity_poly.type
_entity_poly.pdbx_seq_one_letter_code
_entity_poly.pdbx_strand_id
1 'polypeptide(L)'
;MSKLSEKIETIEGLNSMNAFVDAELSTLEQQSGAAARKAGEAVLERLTSESGTLTTLSWEALEKLLHQEAIKPSALPQAMESLLKAGLVTESSGNTLRLSSNTLALALQQRFLGRRTIRRETSTLIRGKYDRKELLSDKELTRVMPALPYLDLTHEEMEFVRKSDWVVKRRRWMLQGAVVVVILLLLGLAWSLSEQRKDADEQRKDADKARQVAEEKQQEALDSAEIAKKLRADAQLLADSLRIERDSSVARRDRAESNETKALKLSIIAKRKAEEADTQKVIALKLNDILRMQLDTVNKYRDQALKAVDTANHARKNAEALSLIIKSQNVALSVPQLPADSVNRKAILAYQAFDVNNNTPLGNIYNDAIYKALYHGLQSLSGDDSDRIENVHQESPLSIVAVGDRYYSAGMDGTVKQWAFGGPPPVQVKGIHPEVHNQLTTSDDEEWLLICSRLPFVQLFNTRSGVRKIVPYPNKWGATGAWYESESKKFLLAGYADSLYWINPESKVPNARTDNQQSLIAIARIKGNYVGFDRNGKGFLNGRAMSEWPGGLSAIAAATRNDQLAFGDKDGNVYIDTTGSGVALLRLQVHRSAIVAIQYSPDALFQASLARDGKVGIINVKQYLKAPTTYQPILLDLPGLSATAIAFSRDSRELLLGTEDGRIVRFYLDPRIYADRICRLLRDRGLDSNDWQKPWVEHFQEKIRPPACN
;
A
#
# COMPACT_ATOMS: atom_id res chain seq x y z
N MET A 1 -25.88 -2.76 -5.88
CA MET A 1 -25.66 -2.75 -4.42
C MET A 1 -24.19 -2.72 -4.01
N SER A 2 -23.24 -3.40 -4.68
CA SER A 2 -21.81 -3.36 -4.26
C SER A 2 -20.95 -2.19 -4.80
N LYS A 3 -21.43 -1.40 -5.76
CA LYS A 3 -20.76 -0.17 -6.24
C LYS A 3 -21.26 1.13 -5.58
N LEU A 4 -22.20 1.03 -4.64
CA LEU A 4 -22.74 2.18 -3.91
C LEU A 4 -22.19 2.31 -2.49
N SER A 5 -21.61 1.25 -1.91
CA SER A 5 -21.12 1.28 -0.52
C SER A 5 -19.81 2.04 -0.33
N GLU A 6 -19.04 2.26 -1.40
CA GLU A 6 -17.70 2.86 -1.31
C GLU A 6 -17.69 4.39 -1.50
N LYS A 7 -18.80 5.00 -1.92
CA LYS A 7 -18.91 6.45 -2.18
C LYS A 7 -19.51 7.27 -1.02
N ILE A 8 -19.97 6.62 0.05
CA ILE A 8 -20.84 7.25 1.07
C ILE A 8 -20.04 7.84 2.26
N GLU A 9 -18.71 7.72 2.30
CA GLU A 9 -17.86 8.38 3.32
C GLU A 9 -17.43 9.82 2.97
N THR A 10 -18.06 10.45 1.98
CA THR A 10 -17.81 11.85 1.60
C THR A 10 -18.94 12.78 2.12
N ILE A 11 -18.64 14.08 2.32
CA ILE A 11 -19.65 15.09 2.71
C ILE A 11 -20.83 15.13 1.72
N GLU A 12 -20.59 14.86 0.43
CA GLU A 12 -21.65 14.70 -0.58
C GLU A 12 -22.53 13.47 -0.31
N GLY A 13 -21.93 12.35 0.11
CA GLY A 13 -22.66 11.15 0.53
C GLY A 13 -23.58 11.41 1.73
N LEU A 14 -23.10 12.14 2.74
CA LEU A 14 -23.89 12.51 3.93
C LEU A 14 -25.06 13.46 3.58
N ASN A 15 -24.83 14.45 2.73
CA ASN A 15 -25.88 15.37 2.27
C ASN A 15 -26.93 14.64 1.43
N SER A 16 -26.51 13.71 0.57
CA SER A 16 -27.44 12.87 -0.21
C SER A 16 -28.30 11.96 0.67
N MET A 17 -27.74 11.44 1.77
CA MET A 17 -28.45 10.59 2.72
C MET A 17 -29.45 11.39 3.57
N ASN A 18 -29.12 12.61 3.99
CA ASN A 18 -30.05 13.49 4.68
C ASN A 18 -31.23 13.90 3.79
N ALA A 19 -30.97 14.20 2.51
CA ALA A 19 -32.03 14.49 1.54
C ALA A 19 -32.96 13.28 1.31
N PHE A 20 -32.40 12.06 1.28
CA PHE A 20 -33.19 10.83 1.18
C PHE A 20 -34.09 10.64 2.41
N VAL A 21 -33.57 10.81 3.62
CA VAL A 21 -34.38 10.74 4.86
C VAL A 21 -35.49 11.79 4.89
N ASP A 22 -35.22 13.01 4.41
CA ASP A 22 -36.24 14.07 4.33
C ASP A 22 -37.34 13.76 3.31
N ALA A 23 -36.97 13.18 2.17
CA ALA A 23 -37.94 12.73 1.18
C ALA A 23 -38.88 11.66 1.76
N GLU A 24 -38.33 10.67 2.47
CA GLU A 24 -39.11 9.57 3.06
C GLU A 24 -39.99 10.01 4.24
N LEU A 25 -39.51 10.94 5.07
CA LEU A 25 -40.33 11.53 6.13
C LEU A 25 -41.44 12.43 5.57
N SER A 26 -41.22 13.06 4.41
CA SER A 26 -42.23 13.85 3.72
C SER A 26 -43.29 12.98 3.05
N THR A 27 -42.94 11.82 2.48
CA THR A 27 -43.92 10.85 1.98
C THR A 27 -44.73 10.25 3.11
N LEU A 28 -44.11 9.95 4.26
CA LEU A 28 -44.82 9.50 5.46
C LEU A 28 -45.84 10.56 5.97
N GLU A 29 -45.48 11.84 5.94
CA GLU A 29 -46.39 12.93 6.29
C GLU A 29 -47.58 13.03 5.33
N GLN A 30 -47.33 12.88 4.02
CA GLN A 30 -48.39 12.90 3.02
C GLN A 30 -49.37 11.72 3.15
N GLN A 31 -48.86 10.54 3.52
CA GLN A 31 -49.67 9.32 3.58
C GLN A 31 -50.42 9.17 4.91
N SER A 32 -49.79 9.56 6.02
CA SER A 32 -50.26 9.21 7.38
C SER A 32 -50.35 10.43 8.31
N GLY A 33 -50.12 11.63 7.78
CA GLY A 33 -50.24 12.91 8.49
C GLY A 33 -49.03 13.27 9.34
N ALA A 34 -49.03 14.52 9.84
CA ALA A 34 -47.94 15.10 10.62
C ALA A 34 -47.60 14.32 11.91
N ALA A 35 -48.57 13.59 12.48
CA ALA A 35 -48.36 12.75 13.65
C ALA A 35 -47.47 11.54 13.35
N ALA A 36 -47.62 10.92 12.17
CA ALA A 36 -46.79 9.79 11.74
C ALA A 36 -45.36 10.24 11.39
N ARG A 37 -45.19 11.41 10.75
CA ARG A 37 -43.87 12.02 10.54
C ARG A 37 -43.14 12.26 11.86
N LYS A 38 -43.83 12.85 12.84
CA LYS A 38 -43.26 13.12 14.17
C LYS A 38 -42.85 11.82 14.87
N ALA A 39 -43.65 10.76 14.75
CA ALA A 39 -43.30 9.44 15.27
C ALA A 39 -42.07 8.86 14.57
N GLY A 40 -41.99 8.96 13.24
CA GLY A 40 -40.84 8.48 12.46
C GLY A 40 -39.53 9.20 12.79
N GLU A 41 -39.56 10.52 12.94
CA GLU A 41 -38.39 11.31 13.38
C GLU A 41 -37.92 10.88 14.78
N ALA A 42 -38.84 10.66 15.71
CA ALA A 42 -38.51 10.25 17.08
C ALA A 42 -37.91 8.84 17.14
N VAL A 43 -38.40 7.90 16.32
CA VAL A 43 -37.81 6.56 16.18
C VAL A 43 -36.35 6.64 15.69
N LEU A 44 -36.11 7.37 14.60
CA LEU A 44 -34.78 7.52 14.01
C LEU A 44 -33.81 8.21 14.99
N GLU A 45 -34.27 9.20 15.75
CA GLU A 45 -33.45 9.86 16.77
C GLU A 45 -33.02 8.90 17.88
N ARG A 46 -33.88 7.96 18.32
CA ARG A 46 -33.56 6.99 19.39
C ARG A 46 -32.67 5.84 18.92
N LEU A 47 -32.77 5.45 17.66
CA LEU A 47 -31.91 4.44 17.03
C LEU A 47 -30.52 5.00 16.62
N THR A 48 -30.22 6.26 16.94
CA THR A 48 -28.93 6.90 16.63
C THR A 48 -28.07 7.05 17.90
N SER A 49 -26.86 6.48 17.93
CA SER A 49 -25.93 6.64 19.07
C SER A 49 -25.28 8.03 19.11
N GLU A 50 -24.73 8.42 20.27
CA GLU A 50 -23.90 9.65 20.37
C GLU A 50 -22.60 9.57 19.55
N SER A 51 -22.11 8.37 19.25
CA SER A 51 -20.88 8.12 18.50
C SER A 51 -21.09 7.82 17.01
N GLY A 52 -22.34 7.82 16.52
CA GLY A 52 -22.67 7.50 15.11
C GLY A 52 -22.58 6.00 14.78
N THR A 53 -22.54 5.14 15.80
CA THR A 53 -22.56 3.68 15.67
C THR A 53 -23.99 3.13 15.66
N LEU A 54 -24.19 1.96 15.04
CA LEU A 54 -25.47 1.25 15.04
C LEU A 54 -25.91 0.91 16.48
N THR A 55 -27.06 1.44 16.90
CA THR A 55 -27.72 1.00 18.15
C THR A 55 -28.85 0.03 17.85
N THR A 56 -29.13 -0.83 18.82
CA THR A 56 -30.24 -1.77 18.80
C THR A 56 -31.18 -1.45 19.95
N LEU A 57 -32.48 -1.31 19.67
CA LEU A 57 -33.53 -1.15 20.69
C LEU A 57 -34.62 -2.18 20.47
N SER A 58 -35.16 -2.76 21.54
CA SER A 58 -36.35 -3.62 21.43
C SER A 58 -37.60 -2.78 21.16
N TRP A 59 -38.60 -3.39 20.51
CA TRP A 59 -39.89 -2.75 20.25
C TRP A 59 -40.53 -2.19 21.54
N GLU A 60 -40.55 -2.98 22.62
CA GLU A 60 -41.13 -2.58 23.91
C GLU A 60 -40.42 -1.38 24.54
N ALA A 61 -39.08 -1.30 24.43
CA ALA A 61 -38.32 -0.17 24.96
C ALA A 61 -38.57 1.11 24.16
N LEU A 62 -38.69 0.98 22.83
CA LEU A 62 -39.00 2.08 21.93
C LEU A 62 -40.41 2.64 22.19
N GLU A 63 -41.40 1.77 22.32
CA GLU A 63 -42.79 2.15 22.59
C GLU A 63 -42.92 2.87 23.94
N LYS A 64 -42.27 2.37 24.98
CA LYS A 64 -42.24 3.01 26.31
C LYS A 64 -41.61 4.41 26.29
N LEU A 65 -40.54 4.61 25.53
CA LEU A 65 -39.87 5.90 25.40
C LEU A 65 -40.70 6.91 24.59
N LEU A 66 -41.41 6.45 23.56
CA LEU A 66 -42.19 7.33 22.69
C LEU A 66 -43.55 7.71 23.31
N HIS A 67 -44.10 6.87 24.19
CA HIS A 67 -45.26 7.24 25.02
C HIS A 67 -44.96 8.42 25.96
N GLN A 68 -43.72 8.58 26.43
CA GLN A 68 -43.33 9.70 27.29
C GLN A 68 -43.33 11.05 26.55
N GLU A 69 -43.15 11.06 25.23
CA GLU A 69 -43.11 12.28 24.40
C GLU A 69 -44.50 12.67 23.82
N ALA A 70 -45.58 12.15 24.40
CA ALA A 70 -46.97 12.42 23.99
C ALA A 70 -47.26 12.15 22.49
N ILE A 71 -46.56 11.17 21.90
CA ILE A 71 -46.82 10.70 20.54
C ILE A 71 -48.07 9.83 20.56
N LYS A 72 -49.00 10.06 19.61
CA LYS A 72 -50.24 9.27 19.54
C LYS A 72 -49.90 7.79 19.31
N PRO A 73 -50.39 6.86 20.14
CA PRO A 73 -50.05 5.44 20.01
C PRO A 73 -50.43 4.86 18.63
N SER A 74 -51.51 5.38 18.04
CA SER A 74 -51.98 4.96 16.71
C SER A 74 -51.07 5.36 15.54
N ALA A 75 -50.15 6.32 15.72
CA ALA A 75 -49.25 6.79 14.67
C ALA A 75 -47.92 5.98 14.60
N LEU A 76 -47.60 5.22 15.65
CA LEU A 76 -46.34 4.49 15.75
C LEU A 76 -46.26 3.29 14.79
N PRO A 77 -47.30 2.43 14.65
CA PRO A 77 -47.25 1.32 13.70
C PRO A 77 -47.09 1.79 12.24
N GLN A 78 -47.79 2.87 11.86
CA GLN A 78 -47.73 3.44 10.51
C GLN A 78 -46.35 4.02 10.18
N ALA A 79 -45.72 4.70 11.16
CA ALA A 79 -44.37 5.20 11.00
C ALA A 79 -43.36 4.06 10.84
N MET A 80 -43.51 3.00 11.64
CA MET A 80 -42.59 1.86 11.63
C MET A 80 -42.69 1.03 10.34
N GLU A 81 -43.90 0.78 9.85
CA GLU A 81 -44.11 0.13 8.55
C GLU A 81 -43.44 0.91 7.42
N SER A 82 -43.58 2.24 7.41
CA SER A 82 -42.96 3.10 6.41
C SER A 82 -41.42 3.10 6.51
N LEU A 83 -40.86 3.14 7.72
CA LEU A 83 -39.41 3.15 7.94
C LEU A 83 -38.76 1.80 7.57
N LEU A 84 -39.45 0.68 7.82
CA LEU A 84 -39.02 -0.66 7.39
C LEU A 84 -39.08 -0.78 5.86
N LYS A 85 -40.17 -0.31 5.24
CA LYS A 85 -40.35 -0.33 3.79
C LYS A 85 -39.34 0.56 3.06
N ALA A 86 -38.99 1.71 3.62
CA ALA A 86 -37.96 2.61 3.12
C ALA A 86 -36.53 2.09 3.34
N GLY A 87 -36.36 0.98 4.07
CA GLY A 87 -35.05 0.42 4.38
C GLY A 87 -34.19 1.32 5.29
N LEU A 88 -34.81 2.21 6.08
CA LEU A 88 -34.12 3.07 7.05
C LEU A 88 -33.87 2.33 8.37
N VAL A 89 -34.76 1.41 8.71
CA VAL A 89 -34.67 0.55 9.89
C VAL A 89 -34.73 -0.91 9.44
N THR A 90 -34.05 -1.80 10.18
CA THR A 90 -34.08 -3.25 9.96
C THR A 90 -34.37 -3.98 11.26
N GLU A 91 -35.14 -5.06 11.18
CA GLU A 91 -35.38 -5.97 12.29
C GLU A 91 -34.27 -7.04 12.35
N SER A 92 -33.76 -7.30 13.55
CA SER A 92 -32.86 -8.40 13.86
C SER A 92 -33.61 -9.50 14.62
N SER A 93 -33.10 -10.73 14.60
CA SER A 93 -33.67 -11.86 15.32
C SER A 93 -33.82 -11.54 16.81
N GLY A 94 -35.06 -11.46 17.30
CA GLY A 94 -35.38 -11.11 18.70
C GLY A 94 -36.15 -9.79 18.91
N ASN A 95 -36.89 -9.29 17.92
CA ASN A 95 -37.74 -8.09 18.02
C ASN A 95 -36.96 -6.80 18.38
N THR A 96 -35.72 -6.73 17.89
CA THR A 96 -34.83 -5.57 18.05
C THR A 96 -34.64 -4.85 16.74
N LEU A 97 -34.79 -3.53 16.79
CA LEU A 97 -34.67 -2.61 15.67
C LEU A 97 -33.30 -1.97 15.66
N ARG A 98 -32.71 -1.83 14.47
CA ARG A 98 -31.46 -1.09 14.23
C ARG A 98 -31.55 -0.28 12.94
N LEU A 99 -30.74 0.77 12.82
CA LEU A 99 -30.57 1.47 11.54
C LEU A 99 -29.97 0.54 10.48
N SER A 100 -30.27 0.79 9.21
CA SER A 100 -29.85 -0.10 8.11
C SER A 100 -28.37 -0.01 7.72
N SER A 101 -27.67 1.07 8.09
CA SER A 101 -26.24 1.24 7.81
C SER A 101 -25.54 2.19 8.78
N ASN A 102 -24.21 2.03 8.94
CA ASN A 102 -23.37 2.97 9.70
C ASN A 102 -23.38 4.38 9.08
N THR A 103 -23.45 4.47 7.75
CA THR A 103 -23.53 5.75 7.03
C THR A 103 -24.82 6.52 7.31
N LEU A 104 -25.94 5.80 7.43
CA LEU A 104 -27.21 6.38 7.87
C LEU A 104 -27.12 6.85 9.33
N ALA A 105 -26.49 6.05 10.20
CA ALA A 105 -26.26 6.44 11.60
C ALA A 105 -25.41 7.72 11.71
N LEU A 106 -24.37 7.87 10.89
CA LEU A 106 -23.52 9.07 10.84
C LEU A 106 -24.27 10.31 10.31
N ALA A 107 -25.11 10.14 9.28
CA ALA A 107 -25.94 11.22 8.74
C ALA A 107 -26.98 11.71 9.76
N LEU A 108 -27.68 10.78 10.41
CA LEU A 108 -28.65 11.09 11.46
C LEU A 108 -27.99 11.70 12.70
N GLN A 109 -26.76 11.29 13.04
CA GLN A 109 -25.99 11.91 14.12
C GLN A 109 -25.78 13.40 13.83
N GLN A 110 -25.29 13.77 12.64
CA GLN A 110 -25.13 15.18 12.24
C GLN A 110 -26.45 15.97 12.32
N ARG A 111 -27.56 15.35 11.90
CA ARG A 111 -28.90 15.95 11.93
C ARG A 111 -29.40 16.23 13.35
N PHE A 112 -29.22 15.30 14.29
CA PHE A 112 -29.78 15.40 15.64
C PHE A 112 -28.83 16.05 16.67
N LEU A 113 -27.54 16.22 16.35
CA LEU A 113 -26.56 16.86 17.24
C LEU A 113 -27.01 18.24 17.73
N GLY A 114 -27.53 19.10 16.85
CA GLY A 114 -28.00 20.44 17.23
C GLY A 114 -29.17 20.41 18.22
N ARG A 115 -30.13 19.49 18.04
CA ARG A 115 -31.29 19.34 18.94
C ARG A 115 -30.86 18.75 20.30
N ARG A 116 -29.97 17.76 20.32
CA ARG A 116 -29.44 17.16 21.55
C ARG A 116 -28.60 18.12 22.38
N THR A 117 -27.72 18.92 21.74
CA THR A 117 -26.91 19.92 22.43
C THR A 117 -27.78 20.97 23.11
N ILE A 118 -28.80 21.50 22.41
CA ILE A 118 -29.75 22.46 22.99
C ILE A 118 -30.55 21.84 24.13
N ARG A 119 -31.04 20.59 23.99
CA ARG A 119 -31.77 19.87 25.05
C ARG A 119 -30.90 19.67 26.30
N ARG A 120 -29.63 19.28 26.10
CA ARG A 120 -28.65 19.04 27.18
C ARG A 120 -28.25 20.34 27.87
N GLU A 121 -27.88 21.38 27.13
CA GLU A 121 -27.52 22.69 27.69
C GLU A 121 -28.67 23.31 28.48
N THR A 122 -29.89 23.28 27.93
CA THR A 122 -31.07 23.83 28.58
C THR A 122 -31.45 23.03 29.83
N SER A 123 -31.36 21.70 29.79
CA SER A 123 -31.56 20.84 30.98
C SER A 123 -30.50 21.10 32.06
N THR A 124 -29.22 21.23 31.69
CA THR A 124 -28.15 21.54 32.65
C THR A 124 -28.29 22.92 33.27
N LEU A 125 -28.78 23.91 32.51
CA LEU A 125 -29.07 25.25 33.04
C LEU A 125 -30.19 25.19 34.09
N ILE A 126 -31.29 24.47 33.80
CA ILE A 126 -32.42 24.31 34.71
C ILE A 126 -31.98 23.57 35.98
N ARG A 127 -31.28 22.44 35.84
CA ARG A 127 -30.76 21.66 36.98
C ARG A 127 -29.78 22.45 37.82
N GLY A 128 -28.82 23.13 37.20
CA GLY A 128 -27.86 23.96 37.94
C GLY A 128 -28.53 25.11 38.70
N LYS A 129 -29.65 25.66 38.20
CA LYS A 129 -30.44 26.69 38.89
C LYS A 129 -31.35 26.10 39.98
N TYR A 130 -31.92 24.92 39.73
CA TYR A 130 -32.70 24.15 40.71
C TYR A 130 -31.86 23.77 41.92
N ASP A 131 -30.68 23.18 41.71
CA ASP A 131 -29.75 22.74 42.76
C ASP A 131 -29.27 23.91 43.62
N ARG A 132 -29.01 25.07 42.99
CA ARG A 132 -28.64 26.32 43.69
C ARG A 132 -29.83 27.06 44.31
N LYS A 133 -31.07 26.56 44.13
CA LYS A 133 -32.33 27.21 44.55
C LYS A 133 -32.47 28.65 44.04
N GLU A 134 -31.88 28.96 42.89
CA GLU A 134 -31.89 30.29 42.26
C GLU A 134 -32.90 30.34 41.13
N LEU A 135 -33.94 31.17 41.22
CA LEU A 135 -34.94 31.31 40.16
C LEU A 135 -34.32 31.72 38.82
N LEU A 136 -34.91 31.24 37.72
CA LEU A 136 -34.52 31.62 36.37
C LEU A 136 -34.81 33.10 36.11
N SER A 137 -33.84 33.80 35.50
CA SER A 137 -34.01 35.20 35.07
C SER A 137 -34.87 35.33 33.81
N ASP A 138 -35.32 36.54 33.50
CA ASP A 138 -36.19 36.81 32.35
C ASP A 138 -35.57 36.40 30.99
N LYS A 139 -34.26 36.64 30.83
CA LYS A 139 -33.51 36.24 29.63
C LYS A 139 -33.37 34.71 29.54
N GLU A 140 -33.22 34.03 30.67
CA GLU A 140 -33.11 32.57 30.74
C GLU A 140 -34.46 31.90 30.49
N LEU A 141 -35.54 32.41 31.08
CA LEU A 141 -36.91 31.96 30.82
C LEU A 141 -37.28 32.10 29.33
N THR A 142 -36.87 33.18 28.68
CA THR A 142 -37.12 33.38 27.23
C THR A 142 -36.43 32.30 26.37
N ARG A 143 -35.31 31.74 26.82
CA ARG A 143 -34.60 30.63 26.15
C ARG A 143 -35.17 29.26 26.51
N VAL A 144 -35.59 29.09 27.76
CA VAL A 144 -36.09 27.82 28.32
C VAL A 144 -37.53 27.53 27.88
N MET A 145 -38.40 28.54 27.84
CA MET A 145 -39.84 28.37 27.61
C MET A 145 -40.20 27.72 26.25
N PRO A 146 -39.54 28.04 25.12
CA PRO A 146 -39.81 27.36 23.84
C PRO A 146 -39.36 25.89 23.82
N ALA A 147 -38.36 25.53 24.63
CA ALA A 147 -37.78 24.19 24.68
C ALA A 147 -38.48 23.25 25.68
N LEU A 148 -39.35 23.79 26.55
CA LEU A 148 -40.04 23.06 27.62
C LEU A 148 -40.75 21.75 27.19
N PRO A 149 -41.48 21.71 26.07
CA PRO A 149 -42.18 20.50 25.63
C PRO A 149 -41.26 19.34 25.25
N TYR A 150 -39.96 19.60 25.10
CA TYR A 150 -38.96 18.67 24.60
C TYR A 150 -37.88 18.38 25.64
N LEU A 151 -38.11 18.66 26.93
CA LEU A 151 -37.13 18.42 28.01
C LEU A 151 -37.65 17.36 28.98
N ASP A 152 -36.84 16.34 29.26
CA ASP A 152 -37.10 15.34 30.30
C ASP A 152 -36.76 15.93 31.68
N LEU A 153 -37.70 16.66 32.27
CA LEU A 153 -37.59 17.25 33.61
C LEU A 153 -38.40 16.44 34.63
N THR A 154 -37.91 16.37 35.88
CA THR A 154 -38.68 15.80 36.99
C THR A 154 -39.88 16.71 37.34
N HIS A 155 -40.85 16.17 38.08
CA HIS A 155 -42.02 16.95 38.50
C HIS A 155 -41.62 18.19 39.30
N GLU A 156 -40.61 18.06 40.16
CA GLU A 156 -40.05 19.14 40.98
C GLU A 156 -39.29 20.19 40.15
N GLU A 157 -38.50 19.77 39.16
CA GLU A 157 -37.81 20.67 38.23
C GLU A 157 -38.82 21.47 37.38
N MET A 158 -39.92 20.84 36.97
CA MET A 158 -40.98 21.49 36.22
C MET A 158 -41.76 22.52 37.07
N GLU A 159 -42.04 22.19 38.34
CA GLU A 159 -42.59 23.16 39.29
C GLU A 159 -41.66 24.33 39.54
N PHE A 160 -40.34 24.09 39.60
CA PHE A 160 -39.34 25.14 39.76
C PHE A 160 -39.31 26.13 38.57
N VAL A 161 -39.44 25.64 37.33
CA VAL A 161 -39.56 26.51 36.15
C VAL A 161 -40.86 27.33 36.22
N ARG A 162 -41.99 26.70 36.57
CA ARG A 162 -43.28 27.41 36.73
C ARG A 162 -43.22 28.47 37.83
N LYS A 163 -42.55 28.17 38.95
CA LYS A 163 -42.34 29.11 40.06
C LYS A 163 -41.46 30.29 39.62
N SER A 164 -40.42 30.04 38.84
CA SER A 164 -39.56 31.09 38.27
C SER A 164 -40.33 32.01 37.31
N ASP A 165 -41.12 31.43 36.40
CA ASP A 165 -41.98 32.17 35.47
C ASP A 165 -43.02 33.04 36.22
N TRP A 166 -43.66 32.48 37.24
CA TRP A 166 -44.65 33.19 38.04
C TRP A 166 -44.04 34.37 38.82
N VAL A 167 -42.86 34.21 39.43
CA VAL A 167 -42.19 35.30 40.16
C VAL A 167 -41.75 36.43 39.23
N VAL A 168 -41.20 36.09 38.04
CA VAL A 168 -40.79 37.09 37.05
C VAL A 168 -42.00 37.84 36.47
N LYS A 169 -43.11 37.13 36.18
CA LYS A 169 -44.37 37.76 35.77
C LYS A 169 -44.96 38.65 36.87
N ARG A 170 -44.96 38.20 38.13
CA ARG A 170 -45.45 39.00 39.28
C ARG A 170 -44.61 40.27 39.49
N ARG A 171 -43.30 40.22 39.27
CA ARG A 171 -42.41 41.40 39.32
C ARG A 171 -42.76 42.41 38.22
N ARG A 172 -43.11 41.96 37.01
CA ARG A 172 -43.60 42.82 35.91
C ARG A 172 -44.92 43.51 36.28
N TRP A 173 -45.87 42.77 36.88
CA TRP A 173 -47.14 43.33 37.36
C TRP A 173 -46.98 44.33 38.51
N MET A 174 -46.07 44.09 39.46
CA MET A 174 -45.78 45.01 40.58
C MET A 174 -45.15 46.33 40.09
N LEU A 175 -44.27 46.27 39.09
CA LEU A 175 -43.65 47.47 38.49
C LEU A 175 -44.66 48.31 37.69
N GLN A 176 -45.65 47.69 37.06
CA GLN A 176 -46.74 48.41 36.38
C GLN A 176 -47.79 48.97 37.37
N GLY A 177 -48.04 48.29 38.49
CA GLY A 177 -48.95 48.77 39.54
C GLY A 177 -48.44 49.98 40.33
N ALA A 178 -47.12 50.10 40.55
CA ALA A 178 -46.52 51.23 41.25
C ALA A 178 -46.72 52.58 40.53
N VAL A 179 -46.81 52.56 39.19
CA VAL A 179 -47.05 53.77 38.37
C VAL A 179 -48.50 54.26 38.51
N VAL A 180 -49.46 53.34 38.67
CA VAL A 180 -50.89 53.68 38.82
C VAL A 180 -51.21 54.27 40.19
N VAL A 181 -50.54 53.81 41.26
CA VAL A 181 -50.71 54.35 42.62
C VAL A 181 -50.18 55.79 42.74
N VAL A 182 -49.08 56.12 42.05
CA VAL A 182 -48.54 57.49 42.02
C VAL A 182 -49.46 58.44 41.24
N ILE A 183 -50.09 57.96 40.16
CA ILE A 183 -51.06 58.76 39.37
C ILE A 183 -52.35 59.01 40.17
N LEU A 184 -52.83 58.04 40.95
CA LEU A 184 -54.02 58.21 41.81
C LEU A 184 -53.76 59.13 43.02
N LEU A 185 -52.55 59.12 43.59
CA LEU A 185 -52.14 60.07 44.64
C LEU A 185 -52.05 61.52 44.12
N LEU A 186 -51.61 61.71 42.87
CA LEU A 186 -51.56 63.02 42.22
C LEU A 186 -52.97 63.55 41.85
N LEU A 187 -53.90 62.67 41.48
CA LEU A 187 -55.30 63.03 41.20
C LEU A 187 -56.08 63.35 42.49
N GLY A 188 -55.79 62.68 43.61
CA GLY A 188 -56.37 63.01 44.92
C GLY A 188 -55.91 64.37 45.47
N LEU A 189 -54.64 64.73 45.22
CA LEU A 189 -54.11 66.07 45.53
C LEU A 189 -54.71 67.15 44.62
N ALA A 190 -55.02 66.82 43.36
CA ALA A 190 -55.68 67.74 42.43
C ALA A 190 -57.17 67.99 42.78
N TRP A 191 -57.89 66.99 43.31
CA TRP A 191 -59.29 67.13 43.73
C TRP A 191 -59.44 67.90 45.05
N SER A 192 -58.51 67.69 46.01
CA SER A 192 -58.45 68.48 47.25
C SER A 192 -58.17 69.97 47.02
N LEU A 193 -57.53 70.32 45.90
CA LEU A 193 -57.21 71.71 45.53
C LEU A 193 -58.27 72.35 44.62
N SER A 194 -59.28 71.59 44.16
CA SER A 194 -60.37 72.12 43.30
C SER A 194 -61.67 72.46 44.05
N GLU A 195 -61.80 72.14 45.33
CA GLU A 195 -63.07 72.28 46.11
C GLU A 195 -63.17 73.59 46.93
N GLN A 196 -62.22 74.52 46.84
CA GLN A 196 -62.24 75.73 47.69
C GLN A 196 -62.09 77.08 46.98
N ARG A 197 -62.32 77.14 45.66
CA ARG A 197 -62.45 78.44 44.99
C ARG A 197 -63.49 78.43 43.89
N LYS A 198 -64.74 78.70 44.29
CA LYS A 198 -65.75 79.47 43.54
C LYS A 198 -66.93 79.77 44.48
N ASP A 199 -66.89 80.94 45.12
CA ASP A 199 -67.89 81.99 44.91
C ASP A 199 -67.42 83.27 45.59
N ALA A 200 -67.50 84.35 44.82
CA ALA A 200 -66.96 85.67 45.12
C ALA A 200 -67.96 86.53 45.89
N ASP A 201 -67.41 87.45 46.67
CA ASP A 201 -67.91 88.79 46.99
C ASP A 201 -69.25 88.93 47.71
N GLU A 202 -69.19 89.37 48.97
CA GLU A 202 -69.80 90.63 49.46
C GLU A 202 -69.80 90.65 51.00
N GLN A 203 -68.69 91.05 51.62
CA GLN A 203 -68.81 91.74 52.90
C GLN A 203 -69.04 93.22 52.63
N ARG A 204 -70.31 93.58 52.80
CA ARG A 204 -70.78 94.77 53.52
C ARG A 204 -70.77 96.09 52.75
N LYS A 205 -72.03 96.51 52.55
CA LYS A 205 -72.61 97.78 53.00
C LYS A 205 -72.35 98.99 52.11
N ASP A 206 -73.39 99.31 51.35
CA ASP A 206 -73.85 100.68 51.14
C ASP A 206 -75.39 100.74 51.25
N ALA A 207 -75.89 101.94 51.52
CA ALA A 207 -77.29 102.36 51.60
C ALA A 207 -77.98 102.24 52.98
N ASP A 208 -77.30 102.80 53.98
CA ASP A 208 -77.80 103.96 54.71
C ASP A 208 -79.30 104.30 54.60
N LYS A 209 -80.03 103.99 55.67
CA LYS A 209 -80.48 105.07 56.56
C LYS A 209 -79.49 105.09 57.73
N ALA A 210 -78.38 105.80 57.63
CA ALA A 210 -78.27 107.13 58.20
C ALA A 210 -76.78 107.52 58.10
N ARG A 211 -76.41 108.69 57.61
CA ARG A 211 -77.19 109.92 57.56
C ARG A 211 -76.35 110.90 56.76
N GLN A 212 -77.06 111.79 56.07
CA GLN A 212 -76.63 113.10 55.62
C GLN A 212 -75.48 113.70 56.45
N VAL A 213 -74.60 114.41 55.72
CA VAL A 213 -73.41 115.19 56.13
C VAL A 213 -72.13 114.35 56.11
N ALA A 214 -71.23 114.47 55.13
CA ALA A 214 -70.56 115.72 54.79
C ALA A 214 -70.02 115.72 53.34
N GLU A 215 -70.62 116.56 52.50
CA GLU A 215 -70.17 116.93 51.15
C GLU A 215 -69.13 118.07 51.20
N GLU A 216 -67.88 117.86 51.60
CA GLU A 216 -66.92 119.00 51.58
C GLU A 216 -65.53 118.76 50.97
N LYS A 217 -65.16 117.58 50.43
CA LYS A 217 -63.75 117.36 49.97
C LYS A 217 -63.52 116.50 48.71
N GLN A 218 -64.22 116.75 47.59
CA GLN A 218 -64.07 115.92 46.36
C GLN A 218 -63.02 116.39 45.33
N GLN A 219 -62.42 117.58 45.43
CA GLN A 219 -61.64 118.13 44.30
C GLN A 219 -60.19 117.60 44.14
N GLU A 220 -59.55 116.98 45.14
CA GLU A 220 -58.12 116.60 45.09
C GLU A 220 -57.81 115.21 44.47
N ALA A 221 -58.81 114.36 44.26
CA ALA A 221 -58.57 112.95 43.90
C ALA A 221 -58.24 112.71 42.40
N LEU A 222 -58.47 113.67 41.51
CA LEU A 222 -58.44 113.43 40.05
C LEU A 222 -57.03 113.41 39.43
N ASP A 223 -56.06 114.17 39.96
CA ASP A 223 -54.75 114.32 39.31
C ASP A 223 -53.80 113.12 39.52
N SER A 224 -54.04 112.30 40.54
CA SER A 224 -53.18 111.15 40.87
C SER A 224 -53.38 109.91 39.98
N ALA A 225 -54.48 109.86 39.20
CA ALA A 225 -54.87 108.68 38.42
C ALA A 225 -54.14 108.54 37.08
N GLU A 226 -53.63 109.62 36.48
CA GLU A 226 -53.11 109.62 35.11
C GLU A 226 -51.66 109.12 35.01
N ILE A 227 -50.82 109.47 35.99
CA ILE A 227 -49.41 109.03 36.08
C ILE A 227 -49.34 107.49 36.23
N ALA A 228 -50.26 106.89 36.97
CA ALA A 228 -50.32 105.45 37.19
C ALA A 228 -50.69 104.64 35.93
N LYS A 229 -51.27 105.26 34.89
CA LYS A 229 -51.58 104.57 33.62
C LYS A 229 -50.37 104.44 32.70
N LYS A 230 -49.58 105.50 32.53
CA LYS A 230 -48.40 105.48 31.64
C LYS A 230 -47.34 104.48 32.10
N LEU A 231 -47.03 104.45 33.39
CA LEU A 231 -46.02 103.53 33.93
C LEU A 231 -46.39 102.05 33.74
N ARG A 232 -47.69 101.72 33.71
CA ARG A 232 -48.17 100.37 33.46
C ARG A 232 -47.98 99.94 32.01
N ALA A 233 -48.11 100.85 31.05
CA ALA A 233 -47.95 100.54 29.62
C ALA A 233 -46.48 100.26 29.26
N ASP A 234 -45.54 101.06 29.77
CA ASP A 234 -44.11 100.84 29.51
C ASP A 234 -43.59 99.56 30.19
N ALA A 235 -44.08 99.27 31.41
CA ALA A 235 -43.78 98.01 32.09
C ALA A 235 -44.31 96.78 31.33
N GLN A 236 -45.45 96.90 30.64
CA GLN A 236 -45.99 95.84 29.80
C GLN A 236 -45.15 95.62 28.53
N LEU A 237 -44.76 96.68 27.83
CA LEU A 237 -43.94 96.57 26.62
C LEU A 237 -42.56 95.93 26.90
N LEU A 238 -41.92 96.31 28.00
CA LEU A 238 -40.64 95.71 28.40
C LEU A 238 -40.80 94.23 28.82
N ALA A 239 -41.90 93.90 29.49
CA ALA A 239 -42.21 92.51 29.84
C ALA A 239 -42.43 91.64 28.58
N ASP A 240 -43.09 92.18 27.56
CA ASP A 240 -43.31 91.49 26.29
C ASP A 240 -42.03 91.29 25.49
N SER A 241 -41.12 92.28 25.42
CA SER A 241 -39.84 92.12 24.73
C SER A 241 -38.93 91.08 25.40
N LEU A 242 -38.90 91.07 26.74
CA LEU A 242 -38.15 90.07 27.50
C LEU A 242 -38.74 88.66 27.35
N ARG A 243 -40.07 88.56 27.22
CA ARG A 243 -40.74 87.28 26.93
C ARG A 243 -40.34 86.74 25.55
N ILE A 244 -40.37 87.57 24.51
CA ILE A 244 -39.98 87.16 23.15
C ILE A 244 -38.51 86.72 23.09
N GLU A 245 -37.60 87.46 23.74
CA GLU A 245 -36.19 87.10 23.78
C GLU A 245 -35.97 85.78 24.51
N ARG A 246 -36.63 85.59 25.67
CA ARG A 246 -36.62 84.33 26.43
C ARG A 246 -37.13 83.17 25.59
N ASP A 247 -38.27 83.33 24.91
CA ASP A 247 -38.86 82.29 24.07
C ASP A 247 -37.95 81.95 22.88
N SER A 248 -37.28 82.94 22.28
CA SER A 248 -36.32 82.73 21.20
C SER A 248 -35.04 81.99 21.66
N SER A 249 -34.58 82.27 22.88
CA SER A 249 -33.42 81.63 23.50
C SER A 249 -33.73 80.18 23.87
N VAL A 250 -34.92 79.93 24.45
CA VAL A 250 -35.44 78.59 24.70
C VAL A 250 -35.57 77.80 23.40
N ALA A 251 -36.14 78.39 22.34
CA ALA A 251 -36.26 77.71 21.04
C ALA A 251 -34.89 77.37 20.39
N ARG A 252 -33.86 78.22 20.58
CA ARG A 252 -32.49 77.90 20.13
C ARG A 252 -31.88 76.77 20.93
N ARG A 253 -32.07 76.76 22.26
CA ARG A 253 -31.60 75.70 23.14
C ARG A 253 -32.28 74.36 22.81
N ASP A 254 -33.59 74.35 22.62
CA ASP A 254 -34.35 73.14 22.27
C ASP A 254 -33.90 72.56 20.92
N ARG A 255 -33.58 73.42 19.93
CA ARG A 255 -33.01 72.98 18.65
C ARG A 255 -31.60 72.44 18.80
N ALA A 256 -30.76 73.06 19.62
CA ALA A 256 -29.41 72.58 19.90
C ALA A 256 -29.44 71.22 20.62
N GLU A 257 -30.27 71.07 21.64
CA GLU A 257 -30.49 69.79 22.36
C GLU A 257 -31.10 68.72 21.42
N SER A 258 -32.03 69.09 20.54
CA SER A 258 -32.58 68.18 19.51
C SER A 258 -31.51 67.74 18.50
N ASN A 259 -30.61 68.63 18.10
CA ASN A 259 -29.54 68.30 17.16
C ASN A 259 -28.44 67.47 17.82
N GLU A 260 -28.08 67.76 19.07
CA GLU A 260 -27.14 66.98 19.86
C GLU A 260 -27.66 65.55 20.08
N THR A 261 -28.94 65.40 20.45
CA THR A 261 -29.56 64.08 20.60
C THR A 261 -29.62 63.30 19.27
N LYS A 262 -29.87 63.97 18.14
CA LYS A 262 -29.78 63.35 16.81
C LYS A 262 -28.35 62.93 16.46
N ALA A 263 -27.36 63.78 16.73
CA ALA A 263 -25.95 63.49 16.48
C ALA A 263 -25.45 62.32 17.33
N LEU A 264 -25.85 62.25 18.61
CA LEU A 264 -25.57 61.11 19.49
C LEU A 264 -26.21 59.81 18.98
N LYS A 265 -27.48 59.85 18.54
CA LYS A 265 -28.14 58.69 17.94
C LYS A 265 -27.40 58.20 16.69
N LEU A 266 -27.00 59.11 15.81
CA LEU A 266 -26.25 58.77 14.60
C LEU A 266 -24.85 58.22 14.93
N SER A 267 -24.17 58.78 15.93
CA SER A 267 -22.87 58.28 16.41
C SER A 267 -22.96 56.85 16.97
N ILE A 268 -24.01 56.55 17.73
CA ILE A 268 -24.28 55.19 18.25
C ILE A 268 -24.54 54.22 17.09
N ILE A 269 -25.34 54.61 16.09
CA ILE A 269 -25.61 53.79 14.90
C ILE A 269 -24.31 53.56 14.10
N ALA A 270 -23.49 54.61 13.91
CA ALA A 270 -22.23 54.51 13.18
C ALA A 270 -21.24 53.58 13.88
N LYS A 271 -21.10 53.68 15.22
CA LYS A 271 -20.27 52.75 16.01
C LYS A 271 -20.75 51.32 15.90
N ARG A 272 -22.07 51.08 16.01
CA ARG A 272 -22.65 49.73 15.87
C ARG A 272 -22.39 49.13 14.49
N LYS A 273 -22.52 49.94 13.42
CA LYS A 273 -22.17 49.50 12.05
C LYS A 273 -20.69 49.22 11.87
N ALA A 274 -19.80 50.01 12.50
CA ALA A 274 -18.37 49.74 12.48
C ALA A 274 -18.02 48.44 13.21
N GLU A 275 -18.60 48.18 14.37
CA GLU A 275 -18.47 46.91 15.10
C GLU A 275 -18.99 45.73 14.27
N GLU A 276 -20.14 45.87 13.62
CA GLU A 276 -20.67 44.87 12.69
C GLU A 276 -19.71 44.60 11.52
N ALA A 277 -19.13 45.65 10.91
CA ALA A 277 -18.16 45.50 9.83
C ALA A 277 -16.87 44.79 10.30
N ASP A 278 -16.37 45.09 11.50
CA ASP A 278 -15.21 44.42 12.09
C ASP A 278 -15.49 42.94 12.36
N THR A 279 -16.66 42.62 12.91
CA THR A 279 -17.07 41.22 13.10
C THR A 279 -17.19 40.48 11.76
N GLN A 280 -17.75 41.11 10.73
CA GLN A 280 -17.82 40.54 9.39
C GLN A 280 -16.45 40.30 8.78
N LYS A 281 -15.50 41.23 8.97
CA LYS A 281 -14.11 41.07 8.52
C LYS A 281 -13.43 39.87 9.19
N VAL A 282 -13.61 39.69 10.50
CA VAL A 282 -13.08 38.52 11.23
C VAL A 282 -13.70 37.22 10.73
N ILE A 283 -15.01 37.21 10.46
CA ILE A 283 -15.70 36.05 9.88
C ILE A 283 -15.13 35.74 8.49
N ALA A 284 -14.93 36.74 7.64
CA ALA A 284 -14.38 36.57 6.30
C ALA A 284 -12.93 36.02 6.33
N LEU A 285 -12.09 36.49 7.26
CA LEU A 285 -10.74 35.96 7.45
C LEU A 285 -10.76 34.49 7.89
N LYS A 286 -11.58 34.15 8.90
CA LYS A 286 -11.75 32.76 9.35
C LYS A 286 -12.24 31.85 8.22
N LEU A 287 -13.17 32.33 7.40
CA LEU A 287 -13.66 31.59 6.24
C LEU A 287 -12.55 31.36 5.21
N ASN A 288 -11.71 32.36 4.94
CA ASN A 288 -10.57 32.22 4.04
C ASN A 288 -9.54 31.21 4.57
N ASP A 289 -9.28 31.20 5.88
CA ASP A 289 -8.41 30.20 6.50
C ASP A 289 -8.97 28.78 6.37
N ILE A 290 -10.28 28.60 6.58
CA ILE A 290 -10.95 27.31 6.35
C ILE A 290 -10.83 26.88 4.89
N LEU A 291 -11.05 27.78 3.94
CA LEU A 291 -10.92 27.50 2.51
C LEU A 291 -9.49 27.10 2.13
N ARG A 292 -8.47 27.77 2.70
CA ARG A 292 -7.06 27.39 2.51
C ARG A 292 -6.77 26.00 3.05
N MET A 293 -7.21 25.68 4.27
CA MET A 293 -7.04 24.35 4.85
C MET A 293 -7.73 23.26 4.01
N GLN A 294 -8.92 23.55 3.48
CA GLN A 294 -9.63 22.65 2.57
C GLN A 294 -8.86 22.45 1.26
N LEU A 295 -8.32 23.53 0.68
CA LEU A 295 -7.54 23.47 -0.56
C LEU A 295 -6.24 22.67 -0.38
N ASP A 296 -5.54 22.86 0.72
CA ASP A 296 -4.34 22.08 1.08
C ASP A 296 -4.68 20.60 1.26
N THR A 297 -5.82 20.30 1.89
CA THR A 297 -6.31 18.93 2.06
C THR A 297 -6.62 18.28 0.70
N VAL A 298 -7.32 18.99 -0.18
CA VAL A 298 -7.61 18.52 -1.55
C VAL A 298 -6.32 18.30 -2.33
N ASN A 299 -5.35 19.20 -2.25
CA ASN A 299 -4.05 19.05 -2.91
C ASN A 299 -3.31 17.82 -2.40
N LYS A 300 -3.30 17.58 -1.08
CA LYS A 300 -2.70 16.38 -0.49
C LYS A 300 -3.36 15.10 -1.00
N TYR A 301 -4.68 15.05 -1.07
CA TYR A 301 -5.39 13.90 -1.62
C TYR A 301 -5.15 13.73 -3.13
N ARG A 302 -5.06 14.82 -3.88
CA ARG A 302 -4.68 14.80 -5.30
C ARG A 302 -3.29 14.21 -5.50
N ASP A 303 -2.30 14.62 -4.71
CA ASP A 303 -0.94 14.09 -4.79
C ASP A 303 -0.88 12.61 -4.43
N GLN A 304 -1.65 12.17 -3.43
CA GLN A 304 -1.79 10.76 -3.09
C GLN A 304 -2.44 9.96 -4.22
N ALA A 305 -3.51 10.49 -4.83
CA ALA A 305 -4.18 9.86 -5.96
C ALA A 305 -3.25 9.74 -7.19
N LEU A 306 -2.46 10.77 -7.50
CA LEU A 306 -1.47 10.73 -8.57
C LEU A 306 -0.41 9.65 -8.33
N LYS A 307 0.14 9.56 -7.11
CA LYS A 307 1.08 8.49 -6.75
C LYS A 307 0.45 7.09 -6.89
N ALA A 308 -0.81 6.93 -6.48
CA ALA A 308 -1.53 5.67 -6.61
C ALA A 308 -1.79 5.29 -8.09
N VAL A 309 -2.04 6.28 -8.95
CA VAL A 309 -2.16 6.07 -10.40
C VAL A 309 -0.82 5.66 -11.01
N ASP A 310 0.29 6.29 -10.60
CA ASP A 310 1.62 5.93 -11.09
C ASP A 310 2.02 4.51 -10.66
N THR A 311 1.79 4.14 -9.41
CA THR A 311 2.05 2.77 -8.94
C THR A 311 1.17 1.75 -9.66
N ALA A 312 -0.12 2.06 -9.88
CA ALA A 312 -1.01 1.21 -10.65
C ALA A 312 -0.56 1.05 -12.12
N ASN A 313 -0.08 2.13 -12.74
CA ASN A 313 0.47 2.09 -14.10
C ASN A 313 1.75 1.26 -14.18
N HIS A 314 2.66 1.37 -13.21
CA HIS A 314 3.85 0.51 -13.12
C HIS A 314 3.48 -0.96 -12.92
N ALA A 315 2.54 -1.24 -12.01
CA ALA A 315 2.05 -2.60 -11.79
C ALA A 315 1.39 -3.18 -13.05
N ARG A 316 0.60 -2.38 -13.78
CA ARG A 316 0.00 -2.78 -15.05
C ARG A 316 1.06 -3.12 -16.10
N LYS A 317 2.06 -2.27 -16.31
CA LYS A 317 3.17 -2.55 -17.26
C LYS A 317 3.93 -3.82 -16.90
N ASN A 318 4.18 -4.05 -15.61
CA ASN A 318 4.84 -5.27 -15.15
C ASN A 318 3.95 -6.51 -15.39
N ALA A 319 2.64 -6.41 -15.16
CA ALA A 319 1.69 -7.49 -15.43
C ALA A 319 1.60 -7.81 -16.94
N GLU A 320 1.58 -6.79 -17.79
CA GLU A 320 1.63 -6.95 -19.25
C GLU A 320 2.93 -7.65 -19.70
N ALA A 321 4.08 -7.24 -19.15
CA ALA A 321 5.38 -7.89 -19.42
C ALA A 321 5.40 -9.36 -18.95
N LEU A 322 4.93 -9.64 -17.73
CA LEU A 322 4.84 -11.01 -17.21
C LEU A 322 3.90 -11.88 -18.06
N SER A 323 2.79 -11.32 -18.55
CA SER A 323 1.87 -12.02 -19.45
C SER A 323 2.57 -12.46 -20.75
N LEU A 324 3.36 -11.57 -21.36
CA LEU A 324 4.14 -11.88 -22.57
C LEU A 324 5.22 -12.94 -22.29
N ILE A 325 5.90 -12.86 -21.16
CA ILE A 325 6.88 -13.87 -20.73
C ILE A 325 6.20 -15.24 -20.60
N ILE A 326 5.06 -15.34 -19.91
CA ILE A 326 4.32 -16.60 -19.76
C ILE A 326 3.87 -17.13 -21.12
N LYS A 327 3.32 -16.28 -22.00
CA LYS A 327 2.96 -16.68 -23.37
C LYS A 327 4.16 -17.27 -24.12
N SER A 328 5.30 -16.58 -24.10
CA SER A 328 6.52 -17.05 -24.79
C SER A 328 7.04 -18.39 -24.22
N GLN A 329 7.01 -18.57 -22.90
CA GLN A 329 7.44 -19.82 -22.25
C GLN A 329 6.49 -20.97 -22.56
N ASN A 330 5.17 -20.73 -22.61
CA ASN A 330 4.19 -21.75 -22.98
C ASN A 330 4.39 -22.23 -24.43
N VAL A 331 4.65 -21.31 -25.36
CA VAL A 331 5.01 -21.68 -26.73
C VAL A 331 6.28 -22.50 -26.74
N ALA A 332 7.32 -22.08 -26.01
CA ALA A 332 8.58 -22.79 -25.93
C ALA A 332 8.41 -24.22 -25.42
N LEU A 333 7.59 -24.43 -24.38
CA LEU A 333 7.27 -25.75 -23.84
C LEU A 333 6.57 -26.67 -24.86
N SER A 334 5.85 -26.11 -25.83
CA SER A 334 5.18 -26.89 -26.88
C SER A 334 6.14 -27.39 -27.96
N VAL A 335 7.27 -26.70 -28.19
CA VAL A 335 8.19 -27.00 -29.31
C VAL A 335 8.72 -28.44 -29.30
N PRO A 336 9.23 -28.99 -28.18
CA PRO A 336 9.71 -30.36 -28.14
C PRO A 336 8.61 -31.40 -28.38
N GLN A 337 7.34 -31.05 -28.10
CA GLN A 337 6.18 -31.93 -28.23
C GLN A 337 5.60 -31.95 -29.64
N LEU A 338 6.03 -31.04 -30.52
CA LEU A 338 5.54 -31.01 -31.90
C LEU A 338 6.01 -32.25 -32.68
N PRO A 339 5.21 -32.72 -33.65
CA PRO A 339 5.59 -33.80 -34.56
C PRO A 339 6.95 -33.59 -35.23
N ALA A 340 7.66 -34.69 -35.52
CA ALA A 340 9.02 -34.63 -36.10
C ALA A 340 9.07 -34.03 -37.51
N ASP A 341 8.00 -34.15 -38.29
CA ASP A 341 7.85 -33.60 -39.64
C ASP A 341 7.64 -32.07 -39.67
N SER A 342 7.30 -31.46 -38.53
CA SER A 342 6.96 -30.04 -38.40
C SER A 342 8.20 -29.14 -38.26
N VAL A 343 9.19 -29.32 -39.14
CA VAL A 343 10.55 -28.74 -39.03
C VAL A 343 10.53 -27.21 -38.94
N ASN A 344 9.97 -26.53 -39.94
CA ASN A 344 9.94 -25.06 -39.96
C ASN A 344 9.13 -24.52 -38.77
N ARG A 345 8.02 -25.18 -38.44
CA ARG A 345 7.14 -24.76 -37.35
C ARG A 345 7.85 -24.79 -36.00
N LYS A 346 8.60 -25.85 -35.70
CA LYS A 346 9.40 -25.97 -34.48
C LYS A 346 10.38 -24.81 -34.33
N ALA A 347 11.14 -24.54 -35.38
CA ALA A 347 12.17 -23.53 -35.34
C ALA A 347 11.63 -22.09 -35.32
N ILE A 348 10.55 -21.81 -36.06
CA ILE A 348 9.88 -20.50 -36.02
C ILE A 348 9.35 -20.23 -34.61
N LEU A 349 8.61 -21.19 -34.02
CA LEU A 349 8.06 -21.03 -32.66
C LEU A 349 9.16 -20.89 -31.61
N ALA A 350 10.26 -21.65 -31.74
CA ALA A 350 11.41 -21.53 -30.85
C ALA A 350 12.05 -20.13 -30.92
N TYR A 351 12.27 -19.62 -32.13
CA TYR A 351 12.82 -18.28 -32.34
C TYR A 351 11.86 -17.21 -31.81
N GLN A 352 10.56 -17.32 -32.09
CA GLN A 352 9.55 -16.35 -31.63
C GLN A 352 9.43 -16.30 -30.11
N ALA A 353 9.42 -17.46 -29.46
CA ALA A 353 9.42 -17.53 -28.01
C ALA A 353 10.66 -16.84 -27.43
N PHE A 354 11.84 -17.10 -28.01
CA PHE A 354 13.07 -16.41 -27.64
C PHE A 354 12.99 -14.89 -27.87
N ASP A 355 12.57 -14.44 -29.04
CA ASP A 355 12.53 -13.02 -29.40
C ASP A 355 11.56 -12.23 -28.53
N VAL A 356 10.36 -12.76 -28.29
CA VAL A 356 9.37 -12.16 -27.37
C VAL A 356 9.95 -12.09 -25.96
N ASN A 357 10.52 -13.18 -25.45
CA ASN A 357 11.08 -13.21 -24.10
C ASN A 357 12.30 -12.28 -23.96
N ASN A 358 13.18 -12.21 -24.96
CA ASN A 358 14.38 -11.36 -24.96
C ASN A 358 14.03 -9.86 -25.00
N ASN A 359 13.00 -9.48 -25.74
CA ASN A 359 12.59 -8.09 -25.90
C ASN A 359 11.59 -7.60 -24.82
N THR A 360 11.15 -8.49 -23.92
CA THR A 360 10.20 -8.15 -22.85
C THR A 360 10.96 -7.80 -21.56
N PRO A 361 10.62 -6.70 -20.86
CA PRO A 361 11.21 -6.39 -19.56
C PRO A 361 11.05 -7.56 -18.57
N LEU A 362 12.10 -7.87 -17.81
CA LEU A 362 12.20 -9.04 -16.90
C LEU A 362 12.31 -10.41 -17.59
N GLY A 363 12.32 -10.46 -18.92
CA GLY A 363 12.52 -11.69 -19.66
C GLY A 363 13.90 -12.30 -19.39
N ASN A 364 13.94 -13.62 -19.25
CA ASN A 364 15.19 -14.35 -19.01
C ASN A 364 15.45 -15.33 -20.15
N ILE A 365 16.43 -15.03 -21.00
CA ILE A 365 16.82 -15.91 -22.11
C ILE A 365 17.39 -17.26 -21.66
N TYR A 366 17.87 -17.36 -20.42
CA TYR A 366 18.35 -18.60 -19.80
C TYR A 366 17.22 -19.41 -19.13
N ASN A 367 15.96 -19.07 -19.39
CA ASN A 367 14.83 -19.91 -18.96
C ASN A 367 14.91 -21.29 -19.62
N ASP A 368 14.67 -22.36 -18.85
CA ASP A 368 14.75 -23.75 -19.30
C ASP A 368 13.93 -24.05 -20.56
N ALA A 369 12.67 -23.58 -20.60
CA ALA A 369 11.79 -23.81 -21.73
C ALA A 369 12.29 -23.12 -23.00
N ILE A 370 12.73 -21.86 -22.88
CA ILE A 370 13.28 -21.07 -23.99
C ILE A 370 14.54 -21.73 -24.54
N TYR A 371 15.46 -22.11 -23.66
CA TYR A 371 16.71 -22.78 -24.04
C TYR A 371 16.44 -24.09 -24.79
N LYS A 372 15.57 -24.95 -24.23
CA LYS A 372 15.19 -26.23 -24.86
C LYS A 372 14.50 -26.04 -26.19
N ALA A 373 13.57 -25.09 -26.28
CA ALA A 373 12.88 -24.79 -27.53
C ALA A 373 13.87 -24.42 -28.63
N LEU A 374 14.85 -23.55 -28.33
CA LEU A 374 15.90 -23.18 -29.28
C LEU A 374 16.77 -24.36 -29.68
N TYR A 375 17.19 -25.19 -28.72
CA TYR A 375 17.97 -26.39 -29.00
C TYR A 375 17.22 -27.36 -29.92
N HIS A 376 15.98 -27.72 -29.57
CA HIS A 376 15.16 -28.64 -30.37
C HIS A 376 14.76 -28.03 -31.73
N GLY A 377 14.51 -26.72 -31.77
CA GLY A 377 14.23 -25.99 -33.00
C GLY A 377 15.41 -26.02 -33.96
N LEU A 378 16.63 -25.81 -33.46
CA LEU A 378 17.84 -25.89 -34.27
C LEU A 378 18.11 -27.32 -34.74
N GLN A 379 18.06 -28.31 -33.83
CA GLN A 379 18.25 -29.73 -34.16
C GLN A 379 17.29 -30.19 -35.26
N SER A 380 16.04 -29.72 -35.21
CA SER A 380 15.05 -30.02 -36.24
C SER A 380 15.39 -29.42 -37.61
N LEU A 381 16.02 -28.24 -37.66
CA LEU A 381 16.36 -27.53 -38.90
C LEU A 381 17.65 -28.04 -39.54
N SER A 382 18.69 -28.19 -38.74
CA SER A 382 20.02 -28.48 -39.23
C SER A 382 20.14 -29.95 -39.62
N GLY A 383 19.48 -30.87 -38.88
CA GLY A 383 19.72 -32.31 -38.99
C GLY A 383 21.21 -32.66 -38.84
N ASP A 384 22.01 -31.73 -38.31
CA ASP A 384 23.45 -31.66 -38.48
C ASP A 384 24.09 -32.19 -37.20
N ASP A 385 24.79 -33.31 -37.33
CA ASP A 385 25.59 -33.94 -36.28
C ASP A 385 26.84 -33.08 -35.93
N SER A 386 27.03 -31.87 -36.49
CA SER A 386 28.19 -31.00 -36.17
C SER A 386 28.36 -30.65 -34.69
N ASP A 387 27.28 -30.75 -33.91
CA ASP A 387 27.29 -30.58 -32.45
C ASP A 387 27.49 -31.91 -31.68
N ARG A 388 27.86 -33.00 -32.38
CA ARG A 388 28.15 -34.31 -31.80
C ARG A 388 29.36 -34.95 -32.48
N ILE A 389 30.16 -35.69 -31.72
CA ILE A 389 31.20 -36.56 -32.27
C ILE A 389 30.80 -38.00 -31.96
N GLU A 390 30.64 -38.77 -33.04
CA GLU A 390 30.32 -40.18 -32.99
C GLU A 390 31.53 -41.02 -32.60
N ASN A 391 31.26 -42.14 -31.92
CA ASN A 391 32.25 -43.21 -31.64
C ASN A 391 33.57 -42.69 -31.04
N VAL A 392 33.50 -41.67 -30.18
CA VAL A 392 34.69 -41.22 -29.45
C VAL A 392 35.17 -42.37 -28.59
N HIS A 393 34.31 -42.97 -27.78
CA HIS A 393 34.60 -44.18 -27.01
C HIS A 393 33.70 -45.35 -27.45
N GLN A 394 34.11 -46.59 -27.14
CA GLN A 394 33.26 -47.78 -27.35
C GLN A 394 32.28 -48.01 -26.19
N GLU A 395 32.60 -47.42 -25.04
CA GLU A 395 31.74 -47.37 -23.86
C GLU A 395 31.69 -45.93 -23.35
N SER A 396 31.01 -45.69 -22.24
CA SER A 396 30.76 -44.35 -21.76
C SER A 396 32.05 -43.60 -21.35
N PRO A 397 32.23 -42.35 -21.77
CA PRO A 397 33.26 -41.47 -21.25
C PRO A 397 32.96 -41.13 -19.78
N LEU A 398 33.96 -41.23 -18.92
CA LEU A 398 33.86 -40.94 -17.48
C LEU A 398 34.38 -39.56 -17.13
N SER A 399 35.29 -39.02 -17.94
CA SER A 399 35.89 -37.70 -17.69
C SER A 399 36.33 -37.06 -18.99
N ILE A 400 36.15 -35.74 -19.10
CA ILE A 400 36.52 -34.94 -20.26
C ILE A 400 37.23 -33.68 -19.74
N VAL A 401 38.31 -33.27 -20.41
CA VAL A 401 39.05 -32.04 -20.09
C VAL A 401 39.46 -31.31 -21.36
N ALA A 402 39.45 -29.97 -21.30
CA ALA A 402 39.91 -29.10 -22.37
C ALA A 402 41.41 -28.78 -22.21
N VAL A 403 42.15 -28.81 -23.32
CA VAL A 403 43.59 -28.50 -23.41
C VAL A 403 43.80 -27.73 -24.72
N GLY A 404 43.97 -26.42 -24.64
CA GLY A 404 43.93 -25.51 -25.79
C GLY A 404 42.62 -25.68 -26.58
N ASP A 405 42.76 -25.86 -27.89
CA ASP A 405 41.63 -26.09 -28.82
C ASP A 405 41.26 -27.58 -28.96
N ARG A 406 41.79 -28.44 -28.09
CA ARG A 406 41.57 -29.89 -28.11
C ARG A 406 40.96 -30.37 -26.81
N TYR A 407 40.39 -31.56 -26.86
CA TYR A 407 39.79 -32.23 -25.73
C TYR A 407 40.43 -33.59 -25.53
N TYR A 408 40.53 -33.99 -24.27
CA TYR A 408 40.90 -35.34 -23.87
C TYR A 408 39.75 -35.96 -23.10
N SER A 409 39.42 -37.21 -23.40
CA SER A 409 38.40 -37.97 -22.70
C SER A 409 38.92 -39.35 -22.30
N ALA A 410 38.49 -39.79 -21.12
CA ALA A 410 38.74 -41.12 -20.58
C ALA A 410 37.44 -41.92 -20.60
N GLY A 411 37.47 -43.16 -21.08
CA GLY A 411 36.29 -44.03 -21.18
C GLY A 411 36.33 -45.25 -20.27
N MET A 412 35.16 -45.85 -20.07
CA MET A 412 35.04 -47.21 -19.51
C MET A 412 35.68 -48.27 -20.41
N ASP A 413 35.91 -47.94 -21.69
CA ASP A 413 36.68 -48.75 -22.63
C ASP A 413 38.19 -48.85 -22.32
N GLY A 414 38.65 -48.28 -21.19
CA GLY A 414 40.04 -48.32 -20.73
C GLY A 414 40.98 -47.48 -21.59
N THR A 415 40.45 -46.53 -22.36
CA THR A 415 41.24 -45.68 -23.25
C THR A 415 41.18 -44.21 -22.84
N VAL A 416 42.25 -43.48 -23.15
CA VAL A 416 42.26 -42.01 -23.17
C VAL A 416 42.39 -41.58 -24.62
N LYS A 417 41.47 -40.73 -25.09
CA LYS A 417 41.39 -40.27 -26.48
C LYS A 417 41.47 -38.75 -26.56
N GLN A 418 42.11 -38.28 -27.61
CA GLN A 418 42.25 -36.87 -27.96
C GLN A 418 41.39 -36.56 -29.19
N TRP A 419 40.65 -35.47 -29.18
CA TRP A 419 39.73 -35.10 -30.26
C TRP A 419 39.46 -33.58 -30.26
N ALA A 420 38.81 -33.08 -31.31
CA ALA A 420 38.35 -31.68 -31.43
C ALA A 420 37.14 -31.60 -32.37
N PHE A 421 36.22 -30.67 -32.13
CA PHE A 421 35.11 -30.39 -33.05
C PHE A 421 35.64 -29.81 -34.36
N GLY A 422 35.19 -30.33 -35.50
CA GLY A 422 35.71 -29.96 -36.83
C GLY A 422 37.17 -30.37 -37.07
N GLY A 423 37.77 -31.12 -36.14
CA GLY A 423 39.13 -31.64 -36.24
C GLY A 423 39.20 -33.04 -36.85
N PRO A 424 40.39 -33.66 -36.87
CA PRO A 424 40.54 -35.05 -37.28
C PRO A 424 39.79 -36.01 -36.34
N PRO A 425 39.54 -37.26 -36.76
CA PRO A 425 38.89 -38.27 -35.93
C PRO A 425 39.58 -38.48 -34.58
N PRO A 426 38.85 -38.90 -33.53
CA PRO A 426 39.42 -39.16 -32.21
C PRO A 426 40.61 -40.14 -32.25
N VAL A 427 41.71 -39.77 -31.58
CA VAL A 427 42.96 -40.55 -31.56
C VAL A 427 43.25 -41.04 -30.14
N GLN A 428 43.50 -42.34 -29.98
CA GLN A 428 43.93 -42.89 -28.69
C GLN A 428 45.35 -42.41 -28.32
N VAL A 429 45.48 -41.85 -27.12
CA VAL A 429 46.78 -41.49 -26.53
C VAL A 429 47.52 -42.79 -26.22
N LYS A 430 48.71 -43.01 -26.83
CA LYS A 430 49.44 -44.29 -26.83
C LYS A 430 49.70 -44.93 -25.46
N GLY A 431 50.90 -45.03 -24.89
CA GLY A 431 51.20 -45.82 -23.66
C GLY A 431 50.50 -45.42 -22.34
N ILE A 432 49.18 -45.30 -22.34
CA ILE A 432 48.29 -45.28 -21.19
C ILE A 432 47.88 -46.72 -20.88
N HIS A 433 47.77 -47.06 -19.60
CA HIS A 433 47.43 -48.41 -19.17
C HIS A 433 46.00 -48.76 -19.60
N PRO A 434 45.71 -49.96 -20.13
CA PRO A 434 44.40 -50.33 -20.68
C PRO A 434 43.36 -50.68 -19.60
N GLU A 435 43.25 -49.86 -18.56
CA GLU A 435 42.31 -50.02 -17.45
C GLU A 435 41.38 -48.82 -17.35
N VAL A 436 40.25 -48.99 -16.66
CA VAL A 436 39.26 -47.92 -16.53
C VAL A 436 39.84 -46.72 -15.79
N HIS A 437 39.80 -45.56 -16.44
CA HIS A 437 40.24 -44.29 -15.87
C HIS A 437 39.04 -43.47 -15.41
N ASN A 438 38.95 -43.23 -14.11
CA ASN A 438 37.78 -42.59 -13.50
C ASN A 438 37.84 -41.06 -13.51
N GLN A 439 39.02 -40.44 -13.65
CA GLN A 439 39.14 -38.98 -13.65
C GLN A 439 40.37 -38.50 -14.44
N LEU A 440 40.18 -37.42 -15.20
CA LEU A 440 41.22 -36.62 -15.82
C LEU A 440 41.28 -35.24 -15.15
N THR A 441 42.49 -34.75 -14.87
CA THR A 441 42.71 -33.40 -14.33
C THR A 441 43.92 -32.76 -15.02
N THR A 442 43.77 -31.53 -15.51
CA THR A 442 44.84 -30.78 -16.18
C THR A 442 45.53 -29.83 -15.21
N SER A 443 46.81 -29.55 -15.46
CA SER A 443 47.49 -28.39 -14.87
C SER A 443 46.96 -27.09 -15.47
N ASP A 444 47.10 -25.96 -14.75
CA ASP A 444 46.60 -24.66 -15.23
C ASP A 444 47.32 -24.12 -16.47
N ASP A 445 48.59 -24.50 -16.64
CA ASP A 445 49.40 -24.23 -17.84
C ASP A 445 49.16 -25.27 -18.96
N GLU A 446 48.28 -26.24 -18.69
CA GLU A 446 47.84 -27.31 -19.57
C GLU A 446 48.97 -28.23 -20.04
N GLU A 447 50.17 -28.12 -19.47
CA GLU A 447 51.33 -28.92 -19.83
C GLU A 447 51.16 -30.37 -19.38
N TRP A 448 50.54 -30.60 -18.23
CA TRP A 448 50.40 -31.91 -17.62
C TRP A 448 48.94 -32.33 -17.51
N LEU A 449 48.64 -33.52 -18.02
CA LEU A 449 47.39 -34.22 -17.84
C LEU A 449 47.61 -35.36 -16.84
N LEU A 450 46.93 -35.29 -15.70
CA LEU A 450 46.87 -36.36 -14.71
C LEU A 450 45.71 -37.30 -15.06
N ILE A 451 46.02 -38.60 -15.08
CA ILE A 451 45.10 -39.68 -15.39
C ILE A 451 45.00 -40.58 -14.16
N CYS A 452 43.84 -40.56 -13.52
CA CYS A 452 43.53 -41.35 -12.34
C CYS A 452 42.76 -42.62 -12.72
N SER A 453 43.07 -43.72 -12.02
CA SER A 453 42.41 -45.01 -12.15
C SER A 453 42.26 -45.65 -10.77
N ARG A 454 41.64 -46.84 -10.72
CA ARG A 454 41.59 -47.68 -9.50
C ARG A 454 42.90 -48.43 -9.22
N LEU A 455 43.97 -48.12 -9.94
CA LEU A 455 45.28 -48.75 -9.80
C LEU A 455 46.10 -48.08 -8.68
N PRO A 456 47.09 -48.77 -8.09
CA PRO A 456 48.00 -48.22 -7.08
C PRO A 456 49.06 -47.27 -7.68
N PHE A 457 48.72 -46.58 -8.77
CA PHE A 457 49.53 -45.56 -9.42
C PHE A 457 48.64 -44.63 -10.23
N VAL A 458 49.16 -43.43 -10.49
CA VAL A 458 48.56 -42.48 -11.44
C VAL A 458 49.49 -42.29 -12.62
N GLN A 459 48.94 -41.89 -13.77
CA GLN A 459 49.73 -41.58 -14.96
C GLN A 459 49.72 -40.08 -15.21
N LEU A 460 50.87 -39.55 -15.59
CA LEU A 460 51.03 -38.18 -16.05
C LEU A 460 51.39 -38.21 -17.53
N PHE A 461 50.69 -37.41 -18.32
CA PHE A 461 50.93 -37.22 -19.73
C PHE A 461 51.23 -35.76 -20.00
N ASN A 462 52.42 -35.46 -20.52
CA ASN A 462 52.76 -34.12 -20.95
C ASN A 462 52.12 -33.87 -22.32
N THR A 463 51.21 -32.90 -22.39
CA THR A 463 50.37 -32.63 -23.57
C THR A 463 51.15 -32.01 -24.73
N ARG A 464 52.31 -31.41 -24.43
CA ARG A 464 53.17 -30.72 -25.41
C ARG A 464 54.23 -31.65 -25.98
N SER A 465 54.97 -32.34 -25.11
CA SER A 465 56.08 -33.23 -25.49
C SER A 465 55.66 -34.68 -25.74
N GLY A 466 54.48 -35.08 -25.26
CA GLY A 466 54.02 -36.48 -25.30
C GLY A 466 54.68 -37.39 -24.27
N VAL A 467 55.54 -36.85 -23.40
CA VAL A 467 56.22 -37.59 -22.33
C VAL A 467 55.19 -38.19 -21.37
N ARG A 468 55.44 -39.42 -20.92
CA ARG A 468 54.58 -40.16 -19.99
C ARG A 468 55.35 -40.55 -18.75
N LYS A 469 54.72 -40.42 -17.59
CA LYS A 469 55.26 -40.87 -16.30
C LYS A 469 54.20 -41.69 -15.57
N ILE A 470 54.66 -42.71 -14.86
CA ILE A 470 53.85 -43.46 -13.90
C ILE A 470 54.37 -43.07 -12.52
N VAL A 471 53.49 -42.59 -11.66
CA VAL A 471 53.83 -42.22 -10.29
C VAL A 471 53.11 -43.17 -9.34
N PRO A 472 53.83 -43.93 -8.49
CA PRO A 472 53.22 -44.79 -7.49
C PRO A 472 52.25 -44.00 -6.61
N TYR A 473 51.05 -44.55 -6.40
CA TYR A 473 50.04 -43.98 -5.52
C TYR A 473 49.88 -44.94 -4.34
N PRO A 474 50.33 -44.60 -3.11
CA PRO A 474 50.39 -45.52 -1.98
C PRO A 474 49.02 -45.77 -1.34
N ASN A 475 48.05 -46.19 -2.15
CA ASN A 475 46.70 -46.54 -1.78
C ASN A 475 46.23 -47.65 -2.73
N LYS A 476 45.77 -48.76 -2.16
CA LYS A 476 45.37 -49.97 -2.90
C LYS A 476 44.11 -49.80 -3.73
N TRP A 477 43.31 -48.77 -3.46
CA TRP A 477 42.01 -48.56 -4.09
C TRP A 477 42.02 -47.49 -5.20
N GLY A 478 43.19 -46.94 -5.52
CA GLY A 478 43.37 -45.89 -6.52
C GLY A 478 42.82 -44.53 -6.10
N ALA A 479 43.09 -43.53 -6.95
CA ALA A 479 42.71 -42.14 -6.71
C ALA A 479 41.30 -41.87 -7.25
N THR A 480 40.40 -41.38 -6.39
CA THR A 480 39.01 -41.08 -6.77
C THR A 480 38.76 -39.60 -7.01
N GLY A 481 39.63 -38.75 -6.47
CA GLY A 481 39.56 -37.29 -6.60
C GLY A 481 40.94 -36.72 -6.90
N ALA A 482 41.03 -35.78 -7.82
CA ALA A 482 42.27 -35.08 -8.12
C ALA A 482 42.03 -33.59 -8.42
N TRP A 483 42.94 -32.74 -7.93
CA TRP A 483 42.93 -31.30 -8.14
C TRP A 483 44.35 -30.77 -8.36
N TYR A 484 44.52 -29.68 -9.11
CA TYR A 484 45.83 -29.06 -9.37
C TYR A 484 45.99 -27.72 -8.64
N GLU A 485 47.10 -27.55 -7.93
CA GLU A 485 47.48 -26.33 -7.24
C GLU A 485 48.49 -25.51 -8.06
N SER A 486 48.05 -24.34 -8.54
CA SER A 486 48.86 -23.43 -9.35
C SER A 486 50.10 -22.91 -8.62
N GLU A 487 49.96 -22.59 -7.33
CA GLU A 487 51.03 -21.96 -6.53
C GLU A 487 52.20 -22.92 -6.29
N SER A 488 51.91 -24.16 -5.91
CA SER A 488 52.94 -25.17 -5.66
C SER A 488 53.29 -26.00 -6.90
N LYS A 489 52.52 -25.86 -7.99
CA LYS A 489 52.59 -26.66 -9.23
C LYS A 489 52.49 -28.16 -8.97
N LYS A 490 51.54 -28.57 -8.13
CA LYS A 490 51.35 -29.97 -7.72
C LYS A 490 49.91 -30.40 -7.88
N PHE A 491 49.71 -31.68 -8.13
CA PHE A 491 48.42 -32.33 -8.01
C PHE A 491 48.21 -32.82 -6.57
N LEU A 492 47.02 -32.61 -6.02
CA LEU A 492 46.54 -33.20 -4.78
C LEU A 492 45.61 -34.36 -5.12
N LEU A 493 45.88 -35.53 -4.56
CA LEU A 493 45.10 -36.76 -4.77
C LEU A 493 44.34 -37.17 -3.51
N ALA A 494 43.05 -37.47 -3.71
CA ALA A 494 42.15 -38.13 -2.77
C ALA A 494 41.86 -39.57 -3.23
N GLY A 495 41.52 -40.41 -2.27
CA GLY A 495 41.07 -41.77 -2.55
C GLY A 495 40.47 -42.41 -1.32
N TYR A 496 40.24 -43.72 -1.40
CA TYR A 496 39.67 -44.51 -0.30
C TYR A 496 40.66 -44.82 0.84
N ALA A 497 41.48 -43.83 1.22
CA ALA A 497 42.44 -43.90 2.31
C ALA A 497 42.41 -42.61 3.14
N ASP A 498 42.90 -42.72 4.36
CA ASP A 498 42.97 -41.65 5.36
C ASP A 498 44.19 -40.73 5.13
N SER A 499 44.56 -40.52 3.87
CA SER A 499 45.74 -39.73 3.51
C SER A 499 45.59 -39.09 2.15
N LEU A 500 46.03 -37.85 2.05
CA LEU A 500 46.14 -37.11 0.81
C LEU A 500 47.58 -37.14 0.32
N TYR A 501 47.76 -37.21 -0.99
CA TYR A 501 49.07 -37.28 -1.61
C TYR A 501 49.28 -36.13 -2.59
N TRP A 502 50.43 -35.46 -2.44
CA TRP A 502 50.87 -34.41 -3.36
C TRP A 502 51.85 -34.98 -4.38
N ILE A 503 51.60 -34.72 -5.66
CA ILE A 503 52.47 -35.13 -6.75
C ILE A 503 52.94 -33.89 -7.51
N ASN A 504 54.25 -33.66 -7.53
CA ASN A 504 54.84 -32.75 -8.50
C ASN A 504 54.95 -33.50 -9.84
N PRO A 505 54.44 -32.97 -10.95
CA PRO A 505 54.53 -33.61 -12.25
C PRO A 505 55.97 -33.91 -12.71
N GLU A 506 56.94 -33.18 -12.16
CA GLU A 506 58.37 -33.41 -12.41
C GLU A 506 58.97 -34.54 -11.58
N SER A 507 58.31 -34.96 -10.51
CA SER A 507 58.74 -36.05 -9.66
C SER A 507 58.26 -37.42 -10.17
N LYS A 508 59.03 -38.47 -9.87
CA LYS A 508 58.64 -39.87 -10.11
C LYS A 508 57.97 -40.53 -8.90
N VAL A 509 57.95 -39.86 -7.75
CA VAL A 509 57.36 -40.35 -6.49
C VAL A 509 56.49 -39.26 -5.86
N PRO A 510 55.50 -39.63 -5.02
CA PRO A 510 54.75 -38.65 -4.24
C PRO A 510 55.68 -37.76 -3.41
N ASN A 511 55.44 -36.45 -3.46
CA ASN A 511 56.30 -35.45 -2.85
C ASN A 511 55.96 -35.20 -1.38
N ALA A 512 54.70 -35.38 -0.99
CA ALA A 512 54.25 -35.20 0.39
C ALA A 512 52.97 -36.01 0.66
N ARG A 513 52.82 -36.43 1.92
CA ARG A 513 51.62 -37.07 2.44
C ARG A 513 51.05 -36.19 3.54
N THR A 514 49.75 -35.93 3.47
CA THR A 514 49.00 -35.27 4.54
C THR A 514 48.07 -36.30 5.15
N ASP A 515 48.32 -36.67 6.40
CA ASP A 515 47.41 -37.56 7.12
C ASP A 515 46.09 -36.84 7.33
N ASN A 516 45.00 -37.51 6.95
CA ASN A 516 43.65 -37.03 7.17
C ASN A 516 42.94 -38.05 8.04
N GLN A 517 42.15 -37.63 9.03
CA GLN A 517 41.48 -38.59 9.91
C GLN A 517 40.32 -39.34 9.23
N GLN A 518 40.03 -39.04 7.95
CA GLN A 518 38.90 -39.56 7.20
C GLN A 518 39.24 -39.76 5.72
N SER A 519 38.62 -40.77 5.10
CA SER A 519 38.70 -40.99 3.66
C SER A 519 37.86 -39.98 2.89
N LEU A 520 38.51 -39.16 2.06
CA LEU A 520 37.86 -38.16 1.20
C LEU A 520 37.69 -38.70 -0.22
N ILE A 521 36.48 -38.60 -0.75
CA ILE A 521 36.13 -39.06 -2.10
C ILE A 521 36.15 -37.95 -3.13
N ALA A 522 35.89 -36.70 -2.72
CA ALA A 522 35.92 -35.51 -3.55
C ALA A 522 36.77 -34.42 -2.88
N ILE A 523 37.50 -33.64 -3.68
CA ILE A 523 38.33 -32.52 -3.20
C ILE A 523 38.13 -31.29 -4.09
N ALA A 524 38.10 -30.11 -3.48
CA ALA A 524 38.16 -28.81 -4.15
C ALA A 524 38.98 -27.79 -3.32
N ARG A 525 39.22 -26.58 -3.83
CA ARG A 525 39.96 -25.50 -3.12
C ARG A 525 39.14 -24.25 -2.88
N ILE A 526 39.09 -23.73 -1.65
CA ILE A 526 38.50 -22.43 -1.34
C ILE A 526 39.45 -21.58 -0.51
N LYS A 527 39.78 -20.35 -0.96
CA LYS A 527 40.60 -19.38 -0.22
C LYS A 527 41.91 -19.93 0.35
N GLY A 528 42.66 -20.68 -0.48
CA GLY A 528 43.94 -21.28 -0.06
C GLY A 528 43.82 -22.56 0.77
N ASN A 529 42.61 -23.00 1.10
CA ASN A 529 42.35 -24.24 1.83
C ASN A 529 41.80 -25.31 0.89
N TYR A 530 42.04 -26.58 1.19
CA TYR A 530 41.35 -27.67 0.52
C TYR A 530 40.10 -28.06 1.29
N VAL A 531 39.07 -28.39 0.52
CA VAL A 531 37.80 -28.90 0.98
C VAL A 531 37.70 -30.34 0.52
N GLY A 532 37.38 -31.23 1.44
CA GLY A 532 37.14 -32.63 1.16
C GLY A 532 35.76 -33.07 1.60
N PHE A 533 35.17 -34.03 0.92
CA PHE A 533 33.94 -34.69 1.35
C PHE A 533 34.19 -36.19 1.55
N ASP A 534 33.73 -36.73 2.68
CA ASP A 534 33.82 -38.17 2.95
C ASP A 534 32.65 -38.95 2.30
N ARG A 535 32.68 -40.28 2.44
CA ARG A 535 31.63 -41.18 1.90
C ARG A 535 30.24 -40.96 2.51
N ASN A 536 30.18 -40.43 3.73
CA ASN A 536 28.92 -40.15 4.44
C ASN A 536 28.41 -38.74 4.14
N GLY A 537 29.19 -37.96 3.41
CA GLY A 537 28.85 -36.60 3.07
C GLY A 537 29.04 -35.58 4.15
N LYS A 538 29.99 -35.85 5.03
CA LYS A 538 30.52 -34.83 5.89
C LYS A 538 31.62 -34.10 5.12
N GLY A 539 31.56 -32.77 5.10
CA GLY A 539 32.62 -31.99 4.50
C GLY A 539 33.64 -31.52 5.53
N PHE A 540 34.87 -31.39 5.07
CA PHE A 540 36.06 -31.10 5.85
C PHE A 540 36.82 -29.95 5.21
N LEU A 541 37.24 -28.98 6.01
CA LEU A 541 38.13 -27.90 5.60
C LEU A 541 39.50 -28.16 6.21
N ASN A 542 40.51 -28.40 5.37
CA ASN A 542 41.86 -28.81 5.79
C ASN A 542 41.85 -29.95 6.82
N GLY A 543 41.00 -30.96 6.60
CA GLY A 543 40.83 -32.12 7.48
C GLY A 543 39.99 -31.88 8.75
N ARG A 544 39.52 -30.65 8.99
CA ARG A 544 38.60 -30.35 10.11
C ARG A 544 37.15 -30.45 9.66
N ALA A 545 36.36 -31.24 10.39
CA ALA A 545 34.93 -31.38 10.16
C ALA A 545 34.19 -30.02 10.24
N MET A 546 33.37 -29.73 9.23
CA MET A 546 32.52 -28.53 9.20
C MET A 546 31.11 -28.87 9.68
N SER A 547 30.67 -28.26 10.79
CA SER A 547 29.32 -28.46 11.35
C SER A 547 28.22 -27.73 10.57
N GLU A 548 28.56 -26.60 9.97
CA GLU A 548 27.62 -25.73 9.24
C GLU A 548 27.25 -26.28 7.87
N TRP A 549 28.07 -27.18 7.32
CA TRP A 549 27.74 -27.85 6.06
C TRP A 549 26.75 -28.99 6.29
N PRO A 550 25.80 -29.23 5.36
CA PRO A 550 24.81 -30.28 5.51
C PRO A 550 25.48 -31.64 5.74
N GLY A 551 24.90 -32.47 6.60
CA GLY A 551 25.24 -33.90 6.67
C GLY A 551 24.51 -34.68 5.56
N GLY A 552 25.07 -35.79 5.09
CA GLY A 552 24.45 -36.61 4.04
C GLY A 552 24.71 -36.11 2.61
N LEU A 553 25.70 -35.24 2.42
CA LEU A 553 26.22 -34.86 1.11
C LEU A 553 26.87 -36.07 0.45
N SER A 554 26.18 -36.91 -0.32
CA SER A 554 26.92 -37.82 -1.20
C SER A 554 27.60 -37.04 -2.35
N ALA A 555 28.27 -35.93 -2.05
CA ALA A 555 29.07 -35.10 -2.91
C ALA A 555 30.26 -35.93 -3.38
N ILE A 556 30.00 -36.72 -4.41
CA ILE A 556 31.04 -37.29 -5.26
C ILE A 556 31.72 -36.16 -6.06
N ALA A 557 31.10 -34.98 -6.09
CA ALA A 557 31.58 -33.85 -6.85
C ALA A 557 31.58 -32.54 -6.08
N ALA A 558 32.72 -31.86 -6.15
CA ALA A 558 32.91 -30.50 -5.72
C ALA A 558 33.73 -29.77 -6.78
N ALA A 559 33.43 -28.51 -7.02
CA ALA A 559 34.23 -27.66 -7.89
C ALA A 559 34.40 -26.29 -7.26
N THR A 560 35.52 -25.65 -7.56
CA THR A 560 35.77 -24.29 -7.10
C THR A 560 36.23 -23.37 -8.22
N ARG A 561 35.73 -22.13 -8.19
CA ARG A 561 36.16 -21.07 -9.10
C ARG A 561 35.98 -19.72 -8.42
N ASN A 562 37.01 -18.87 -8.45
CA ASN A 562 36.98 -17.54 -7.83
C ASN A 562 36.50 -17.55 -6.36
N ASP A 563 37.01 -18.49 -5.55
CA ASP A 563 36.62 -18.73 -4.15
C ASP A 563 35.14 -19.08 -3.91
N GLN A 564 34.44 -19.48 -4.96
CA GLN A 564 33.10 -20.07 -4.87
C GLN A 564 33.23 -21.58 -4.94
N LEU A 565 32.75 -22.26 -3.91
CA LEU A 565 32.67 -23.71 -3.84
C LEU A 565 31.25 -24.14 -4.22
N ALA A 566 31.13 -25.05 -5.17
CA ALA A 566 29.89 -25.78 -5.43
C ALA A 566 30.04 -27.26 -5.05
N PHE A 567 29.03 -27.83 -4.43
CA PHE A 567 28.94 -29.26 -4.15
C PHE A 567 27.50 -29.73 -4.22
N GLY A 568 27.30 -31.03 -4.49
CA GLY A 568 25.98 -31.63 -4.69
C GLY A 568 25.67 -32.71 -3.67
N ASP A 569 24.40 -33.00 -3.40
CA ASP A 569 24.01 -34.08 -2.50
C ASP A 569 23.32 -35.27 -3.20
N LYS A 570 22.93 -36.26 -2.41
CA LYS A 570 22.24 -37.49 -2.87
C LYS A 570 20.81 -37.25 -3.35
N ASP A 571 20.20 -36.15 -2.92
CA ASP A 571 18.81 -35.82 -3.15
C ASP A 571 18.65 -34.85 -4.35
N GLY A 572 19.76 -34.42 -4.97
CA GLY A 572 19.78 -33.58 -6.17
C GLY A 572 19.93 -32.08 -5.91
N ASN A 573 20.33 -31.69 -4.70
CA ASN A 573 20.57 -30.29 -4.35
C ASN A 573 22.00 -29.87 -4.70
N VAL A 574 22.13 -28.72 -5.35
CA VAL A 574 23.39 -28.00 -5.49
C VAL A 574 23.49 -26.95 -4.39
N TYR A 575 24.63 -26.93 -3.71
CA TYR A 575 25.00 -25.94 -2.73
C TYR A 575 26.11 -25.05 -3.30
N ILE A 576 26.00 -23.75 -3.10
CA ILE A 576 27.04 -22.77 -3.46
C ILE A 576 27.46 -22.03 -2.19
N ASP A 577 28.74 -22.13 -1.84
CA ASP A 577 29.39 -21.42 -0.74
C ASP A 577 30.34 -20.36 -1.31
N THR A 578 30.06 -19.08 -1.03
CA THR A 578 30.94 -17.96 -1.43
C THR A 578 31.85 -17.48 -0.30
N THR A 579 31.64 -17.96 0.93
CA THR A 579 32.41 -17.53 2.11
C THR A 579 33.48 -18.54 2.50
N GLY A 580 33.28 -19.81 2.16
CA GLY A 580 34.12 -20.94 2.58
C GLY A 580 33.93 -21.30 4.06
N SER A 581 32.96 -20.67 4.72
CA SER A 581 32.66 -20.90 6.14
C SER A 581 31.47 -21.82 6.36
N GLY A 582 30.69 -22.13 5.32
CA GLY A 582 29.45 -22.88 5.45
C GLY A 582 28.26 -22.14 6.03
N VAL A 583 28.47 -20.95 6.58
CA VAL A 583 27.40 -20.15 7.21
C VAL A 583 26.47 -19.54 6.16
N ALA A 584 26.98 -19.22 4.97
CA ALA A 584 26.25 -18.56 3.89
C ALA A 584 26.07 -19.48 2.69
N LEU A 585 25.53 -20.68 2.93
CA LEU A 585 25.24 -21.66 1.89
C LEU A 585 23.92 -21.36 1.18
N LEU A 586 24.00 -21.15 -0.13
CA LEU A 586 22.83 -21.09 -0.98
C LEU A 586 22.52 -22.49 -1.51
N ARG A 587 21.27 -22.93 -1.34
CA ARG A 587 20.78 -24.24 -1.77
C ARG A 587 19.82 -24.07 -2.95
N LEU A 588 20.00 -24.88 -4.00
CA LEU A 588 19.08 -25.01 -5.12
C LEU A 588 18.82 -26.48 -5.42
N GLN A 589 17.55 -26.89 -5.40
CA GLN A 589 17.16 -28.22 -5.87
C GLN A 589 17.15 -28.21 -7.40
N VAL A 590 18.19 -28.77 -8.02
CA VAL A 590 18.35 -28.79 -9.48
C VAL A 590 17.85 -30.11 -10.05
N HIS A 591 18.18 -31.21 -9.38
CA HIS A 591 17.92 -32.57 -9.84
C HIS A 591 16.95 -33.30 -8.92
N ARG A 592 16.49 -34.49 -9.30
CA ARG A 592 15.71 -35.40 -8.43
C ARG A 592 16.50 -36.66 -8.05
N SER A 593 17.78 -36.68 -8.40
CA SER A 593 18.67 -37.81 -8.25
C SER A 593 20.06 -37.31 -7.81
N ALA A 594 20.86 -38.21 -7.25
CA ALA A 594 22.16 -37.90 -6.68
C ALA A 594 23.07 -37.19 -7.69
N ILE A 595 23.74 -36.13 -7.25
CA ILE A 595 24.72 -35.42 -8.09
C ILE A 595 26.04 -36.19 -8.09
N VAL A 596 26.53 -36.52 -9.28
CA VAL A 596 27.73 -37.34 -9.49
C VAL A 596 28.91 -36.55 -10.07
N ALA A 597 28.66 -35.43 -10.76
CA ALA A 597 29.70 -34.51 -11.23
C ALA A 597 29.24 -33.06 -11.12
N ILE A 598 30.16 -32.15 -10.84
CA ILE A 598 29.97 -30.71 -10.78
C ILE A 598 31.20 -30.06 -11.37
N GLN A 599 31.01 -29.04 -12.21
CA GLN A 599 32.08 -28.23 -12.75
C GLN A 599 31.66 -26.78 -12.89
N TYR A 600 32.60 -25.86 -12.77
CA TYR A 600 32.42 -24.46 -13.16
C TYR A 600 32.98 -24.23 -14.56
N SER A 601 32.38 -23.31 -15.30
CA SER A 601 33.01 -22.72 -16.49
C SER A 601 34.29 -21.97 -16.09
N PRO A 602 35.31 -21.89 -16.97
CA PRO A 602 36.52 -21.13 -16.70
C PRO A 602 36.29 -19.65 -16.32
N ASP A 603 35.25 -19.01 -16.82
CA ASP A 603 34.88 -17.64 -16.44
C ASP A 603 34.07 -17.52 -15.13
N ALA A 604 33.72 -18.65 -14.49
CA ALA A 604 32.85 -18.75 -13.31
C ALA A 604 31.41 -18.25 -13.50
N LEU A 605 30.98 -17.97 -14.74
CA LEU A 605 29.61 -17.50 -15.00
C LEU A 605 28.59 -18.62 -14.94
N PHE A 606 29.01 -19.86 -15.28
CA PHE A 606 28.17 -21.03 -15.30
C PHE A 606 28.69 -22.13 -14.40
N GLN A 607 27.77 -22.90 -13.83
CA GLN A 607 28.05 -24.14 -13.12
C GLN A 607 27.17 -25.24 -13.74
N ALA A 608 27.78 -26.38 -14.06
CA ALA A 608 27.08 -27.56 -14.54
C ALA A 608 27.12 -28.67 -13.48
N SER A 609 26.00 -29.35 -13.30
CA SER A 609 25.83 -30.49 -12.40
C SER A 609 25.25 -31.66 -13.17
N LEU A 610 25.89 -32.82 -13.06
CA LEU A 610 25.41 -34.08 -13.63
C LEU A 610 24.78 -34.92 -12.52
N ALA A 611 23.56 -35.38 -12.74
CA ALA A 611 22.88 -36.31 -11.85
C ALA A 611 23.01 -37.76 -12.33
N ARG A 612 22.82 -38.69 -11.40
CA ARG A 612 22.89 -40.14 -11.65
C ARG A 612 21.83 -40.64 -12.65
N ASP A 613 20.75 -39.89 -12.84
CA ASP A 613 19.74 -40.16 -13.87
C ASP A 613 20.16 -39.69 -15.27
N GLY A 614 21.40 -39.21 -15.44
CA GLY A 614 21.95 -38.75 -16.71
C GLY A 614 21.57 -37.32 -17.08
N LYS A 615 20.80 -36.61 -16.25
CA LYS A 615 20.39 -35.22 -16.52
C LYS A 615 21.45 -34.22 -16.10
N VAL A 616 21.52 -33.11 -16.81
CA VAL A 616 22.52 -32.06 -16.57
C VAL A 616 21.86 -30.73 -16.27
N GLY A 617 22.16 -30.17 -15.11
CA GLY A 617 21.63 -28.89 -14.65
C GLY A 617 22.67 -27.80 -14.83
N ILE A 618 22.28 -26.68 -15.45
CA ILE A 618 23.14 -25.50 -15.66
C ILE A 618 22.59 -24.33 -14.84
N ILE A 619 23.48 -23.71 -14.07
CA ILE A 619 23.22 -22.52 -13.27
C ILE A 619 24.05 -21.36 -13.83
N ASN A 620 23.39 -20.26 -14.21
CA ASN A 620 24.04 -18.96 -14.32
C ASN A 620 24.26 -18.41 -12.92
N VAL A 621 25.49 -18.50 -12.45
CA VAL A 621 25.86 -18.25 -11.05
C VAL A 621 25.52 -16.81 -10.66
N LYS A 622 25.81 -15.84 -11.54
CA LYS A 622 25.53 -14.43 -11.29
C LYS A 622 24.03 -14.14 -11.16
N GLN A 623 23.19 -14.77 -11.97
CA GLN A 623 21.73 -14.62 -11.85
C GLN A 623 21.20 -15.29 -10.59
N TYR A 624 21.69 -16.49 -10.28
CA TYR A 624 21.30 -17.22 -9.08
C TYR A 624 21.63 -16.44 -7.81
N LEU A 625 22.84 -15.88 -7.69
CA LEU A 625 23.26 -15.07 -6.55
C LEU A 625 22.42 -13.79 -6.37
N LYS A 626 21.86 -13.23 -7.45
CA LYS A 626 21.01 -12.03 -7.39
C LYS A 626 19.58 -12.33 -6.92
N ALA A 627 19.04 -13.49 -7.26
CA ALA A 627 17.64 -13.83 -7.00
C ALA A 627 17.47 -15.35 -6.72
N PRO A 628 18.05 -15.88 -5.64
CA PRO A 628 18.13 -17.33 -5.42
C PRO A 628 16.76 -17.99 -5.20
N THR A 629 15.76 -17.26 -4.71
CA THR A 629 14.42 -17.77 -4.43
C THR A 629 13.53 -17.91 -5.67
N THR A 630 13.81 -17.18 -6.74
CA THR A 630 13.01 -17.20 -7.99
C THR A 630 13.79 -17.74 -9.19
N TYR A 631 15.08 -18.05 -9.00
CA TYR A 631 15.94 -18.59 -10.04
C TYR A 631 15.50 -20.00 -10.47
N GLN A 632 15.56 -20.26 -11.78
CA GLN A 632 15.29 -21.57 -12.37
C GLN A 632 16.52 -22.03 -13.15
N PRO A 633 17.06 -23.23 -12.86
CA PRO A 633 18.17 -23.79 -13.64
C PRO A 633 17.68 -24.30 -15.01
N ILE A 634 18.59 -24.38 -15.97
CA ILE A 634 18.35 -25.11 -17.22
C ILE A 634 18.61 -26.59 -16.93
N LEU A 635 17.68 -27.47 -17.29
CA LEU A 635 17.80 -28.91 -17.06
C LEU A 635 17.87 -29.64 -18.40
N LEU A 636 19.06 -29.92 -18.88
CA LEU A 636 19.28 -30.68 -20.10
C LEU A 636 18.96 -32.16 -19.89
N ASP A 637 18.29 -32.72 -20.90
CA ASP A 637 17.93 -34.12 -21.02
C ASP A 637 18.29 -34.55 -22.45
N LEU A 638 18.93 -35.70 -22.61
CA LEU A 638 19.29 -36.26 -23.91
C LEU A 638 18.29 -37.38 -24.22
N PRO A 639 17.40 -37.21 -25.20
CA PRO A 639 16.38 -38.21 -25.49
C PRO A 639 17.00 -39.59 -25.77
N GLY A 640 16.70 -40.56 -24.91
CA GLY A 640 17.14 -41.95 -25.05
C GLY A 640 18.60 -42.23 -24.65
N LEU A 641 19.33 -41.26 -24.07
CA LEU A 641 20.73 -41.41 -23.66
C LEU A 641 20.99 -40.75 -22.30
N SER A 642 21.84 -41.37 -21.48
CA SER A 642 22.28 -40.79 -20.21
C SER A 642 23.62 -40.07 -20.40
N ALA A 643 23.77 -38.86 -19.84
CA ALA A 643 25.10 -38.25 -19.75
C ALA A 643 25.92 -38.93 -18.64
N THR A 644 27.20 -39.17 -18.89
CA THR A 644 28.15 -39.84 -17.99
C THR A 644 29.35 -38.98 -17.63
N ALA A 645 29.62 -37.94 -18.42
CA ALA A 645 30.67 -36.96 -18.16
C ALA A 645 30.22 -35.55 -18.57
N ILE A 646 30.75 -34.53 -17.88
CA ILE A 646 30.54 -33.12 -18.21
C ILE A 646 31.89 -32.40 -18.30
N ALA A 647 32.03 -31.49 -19.26
CA ALA A 647 33.18 -30.58 -19.36
C ALA A 647 32.81 -29.24 -19.98
N PHE A 648 33.40 -28.14 -19.50
CA PHE A 648 33.34 -26.85 -20.19
C PHE A 648 34.47 -26.67 -21.21
N SER A 649 34.19 -25.98 -22.31
CA SER A 649 35.23 -25.49 -23.21
C SER A 649 36.11 -24.43 -22.53
N ARG A 650 37.34 -24.26 -23.03
CA ARG A 650 38.32 -23.34 -22.43
C ARG A 650 37.87 -21.89 -22.48
N ASP A 651 37.15 -21.52 -23.54
CA ASP A 651 36.59 -20.19 -23.76
C ASP A 651 35.27 -19.95 -23.02
N SER A 652 34.79 -20.91 -22.22
CA SER A 652 33.53 -20.84 -21.45
C SER A 652 32.27 -20.66 -22.30
N ARG A 653 32.29 -21.00 -23.59
CA ARG A 653 31.13 -20.85 -24.49
C ARG A 653 30.30 -22.12 -24.62
N GLU A 654 30.92 -23.27 -24.36
CA GLU A 654 30.35 -24.57 -24.67
C GLU A 654 30.38 -25.49 -23.44
N LEU A 655 29.36 -26.33 -23.32
CA LEU A 655 29.28 -27.47 -22.41
C LEU A 655 29.30 -28.75 -23.22
N LEU A 656 30.13 -29.70 -22.81
CA LEU A 656 30.35 -30.98 -23.45
C LEU A 656 29.79 -32.07 -22.55
N LEU A 657 28.94 -32.92 -23.13
CA LEU A 657 28.35 -34.06 -22.47
C LEU A 657 28.88 -35.32 -23.11
N GLY A 658 29.48 -36.18 -22.31
CA GLY A 658 29.76 -37.54 -22.73
C GLY A 658 28.56 -38.44 -22.47
N THR A 659 28.20 -39.30 -23.43
CA THR A 659 26.99 -40.14 -23.36
C THR A 659 27.32 -41.59 -23.09
N GLU A 660 26.35 -42.32 -22.54
CA GLU A 660 26.49 -43.73 -22.17
C GLU A 660 27.04 -44.63 -23.31
N ASP A 661 26.74 -44.31 -24.56
CA ASP A 661 27.17 -45.02 -25.75
C ASP A 661 28.45 -44.49 -26.42
N GLY A 662 29.23 -43.67 -25.71
CA GLY A 662 30.56 -43.27 -26.17
C GLY A 662 30.60 -42.05 -27.08
N ARG A 663 29.48 -41.35 -27.29
CA ARG A 663 29.45 -40.07 -28.03
C ARG A 663 29.80 -38.89 -27.13
N ILE A 664 30.19 -37.80 -27.77
CA ILE A 664 30.30 -36.49 -27.12
C ILE A 664 29.35 -35.51 -27.80
N VAL A 665 28.47 -34.88 -27.02
CA VAL A 665 27.51 -33.86 -27.48
C VAL A 665 27.90 -32.50 -26.94
N ARG A 666 27.84 -31.47 -27.78
CA ARG A 666 28.11 -30.08 -27.43
C ARG A 666 26.82 -29.28 -27.30
N PHE A 667 26.80 -28.42 -26.28
CA PHE A 667 25.77 -27.41 -26.04
C PHE A 667 26.41 -26.03 -25.94
N TYR A 668 25.83 -25.04 -26.63
CA TYR A 668 26.20 -23.63 -26.45
C TYR A 668 25.54 -23.06 -25.20
N LEU A 669 26.28 -22.36 -24.36
CA LEU A 669 25.73 -21.80 -23.13
C LEU A 669 24.89 -20.55 -23.37
N ASP A 670 25.19 -19.79 -24.43
CA ASP A 670 24.46 -18.60 -24.81
C ASP A 670 23.28 -18.92 -25.75
N PRO A 671 22.02 -18.73 -25.32
CA PRO A 671 20.83 -18.98 -26.14
C PRO A 671 20.83 -18.23 -27.47
N ARG A 672 21.48 -17.06 -27.53
CA ARG A 672 21.54 -16.23 -28.74
C ARG A 672 22.23 -16.94 -29.90
N ILE A 673 23.20 -17.81 -29.62
CA ILE A 673 23.90 -18.59 -30.65
C ILE A 673 22.91 -19.52 -31.38
N TYR A 674 22.00 -20.17 -30.65
CA TYR A 674 20.95 -20.99 -31.26
C TYR A 674 19.98 -20.14 -32.06
N ALA A 675 19.52 -19.02 -31.50
CA ALA A 675 18.60 -18.10 -32.18
C ALA A 675 19.19 -17.57 -33.49
N ASP A 676 20.47 -17.17 -33.49
CA ASP A 676 21.17 -16.66 -34.68
C ASP A 676 21.36 -17.75 -35.75
N ARG A 677 21.66 -19.00 -35.35
CA ARG A 677 21.75 -20.14 -36.28
C ARG A 677 20.38 -20.48 -36.86
N ILE A 678 19.35 -20.58 -36.04
CA ILE A 678 17.96 -20.79 -36.49
C ILE A 678 17.57 -19.70 -37.47
N CYS A 679 17.82 -18.44 -37.14
CA CYS A 679 17.47 -17.32 -37.99
C CYS A 679 18.14 -17.40 -39.37
N ARG A 680 19.45 -17.66 -39.42
CA ARG A 680 20.17 -17.85 -40.69
C ARG A 680 19.57 -18.99 -41.53
N LEU A 681 19.37 -20.16 -40.93
CA LEU A 681 18.82 -21.33 -41.63
C LEU A 681 17.38 -21.13 -42.12
N LEU A 682 16.55 -20.38 -41.38
CA LEU A 682 15.19 -20.04 -41.81
C LEU A 682 15.19 -19.04 -42.97
N ARG A 683 16.10 -18.05 -42.94
CA ARG A 683 16.24 -17.08 -44.03
C ARG A 683 16.69 -17.75 -45.33
N ASP A 684 17.61 -18.71 -45.25
CA ASP A 684 18.09 -19.47 -46.41
C ASP A 684 16.98 -20.33 -47.05
N ARG A 685 15.88 -20.58 -46.33
CA ARG A 685 14.68 -21.29 -46.84
C ARG A 685 13.66 -20.36 -47.52
N GLY A 686 13.88 -19.04 -47.56
CA GLY A 686 13.05 -18.10 -48.32
C GLY A 686 11.64 -17.89 -47.77
N LEU A 687 11.45 -17.96 -46.45
CA LEU A 687 10.16 -17.75 -45.79
C LEU A 687 9.67 -16.30 -45.90
N ASP A 688 8.36 -16.10 -46.05
CA ASP A 688 7.74 -14.77 -46.10
C ASP A 688 7.20 -14.31 -44.74
N SER A 689 6.68 -13.08 -44.66
CA SER A 689 6.16 -12.53 -43.41
C SER A 689 4.92 -13.26 -42.86
N ASN A 690 4.14 -13.93 -43.70
CA ASN A 690 3.00 -14.75 -43.27
C ASN A 690 3.48 -16.07 -42.68
N ASP A 691 4.51 -16.69 -43.26
CA ASP A 691 5.13 -17.91 -42.73
C ASP A 691 5.64 -17.69 -41.31
N TRP A 692 6.23 -16.52 -41.04
CA TRP A 692 6.63 -16.15 -39.68
C TRP A 692 5.43 -15.94 -38.76
N GLN A 693 4.38 -15.23 -39.18
CA GLN A 693 3.25 -14.91 -38.28
C GLN A 693 2.36 -16.12 -37.97
N LYS A 694 2.15 -17.00 -38.95
CA LYS A 694 1.14 -18.07 -38.89
C LYS A 694 1.26 -18.98 -37.66
N PRO A 695 2.43 -19.53 -37.30
CA PRO A 695 2.55 -20.43 -36.15
C PRO A 695 2.14 -19.79 -34.82
N TRP A 696 2.48 -18.50 -34.61
CA TRP A 696 2.11 -17.80 -33.39
C TRP A 696 0.61 -17.49 -33.34
N VAL A 697 0.05 -17.03 -34.47
CA VAL A 697 -1.40 -16.75 -34.59
C VAL A 697 -2.22 -18.02 -34.38
N GLU A 698 -1.78 -19.17 -34.89
CA GLU A 698 -2.45 -20.45 -34.61
C GLU A 698 -2.45 -20.81 -33.13
N HIS A 699 -1.43 -20.39 -32.37
CA HIS A 699 -1.29 -20.71 -30.95
C HIS A 699 -2.09 -19.78 -30.04
N PHE A 700 -2.13 -18.48 -30.34
CA PHE A 700 -2.73 -17.46 -29.46
C PHE A 700 -3.86 -16.64 -30.09
N GLN A 701 -4.17 -16.85 -31.36
CA GLN A 701 -5.15 -16.05 -32.13
C GLN A 701 -4.82 -14.55 -32.17
N GLU A 702 -3.54 -14.19 -31.96
CA GLU A 702 -3.04 -12.82 -31.93
C GLU A 702 -1.79 -12.71 -32.80
N LYS A 703 -1.58 -11.57 -33.45
CA LYS A 703 -0.33 -11.27 -34.16
C LYS A 703 0.74 -10.81 -33.19
N ILE A 704 2.00 -11.14 -33.48
CA ILE A 704 3.14 -10.55 -32.79
C ILE A 704 3.85 -9.54 -33.67
N ARG A 705 4.70 -8.73 -33.04
CA ARG A 705 5.69 -7.95 -33.79
C ARG A 705 6.46 -8.90 -34.72
N PRO A 706 6.71 -8.52 -35.98
CA PRO A 706 7.56 -9.30 -36.87
C PRO A 706 8.91 -9.57 -36.17
N PRO A 707 9.36 -10.83 -36.08
CA PRO A 707 10.63 -11.16 -35.46
C PRO A 707 11.78 -10.43 -36.17
N ALA A 708 12.83 -10.06 -35.44
CA ALA A 708 14.00 -9.36 -36.01
C ALA A 708 14.72 -10.13 -37.13
N CYS A 709 14.45 -11.44 -37.24
CA CYS A 709 14.97 -12.31 -38.29
C CYS A 709 14.31 -12.11 -39.67
N ASN A 710 13.07 -11.60 -39.69
CA ASN A 710 12.24 -11.48 -40.90
C ASN A 710 12.63 -10.28 -41.75
#